data_AF-X6GQJ4-F1
#
_entry.id   AF-X6GQJ4-F1
#
_cell.length_a   1.000
_cell.length_b   1.000
_cell.length_c   1.000
_cell.angle_alpha   90.00
_cell.angle_beta   90.00
_cell.angle_gamma   90.00
#
_symmetry.space_group_name_H-M   'P 1'
#
loop_
_entity.id
_entity.type
_entity.pdbx_description
1 polymer ?
#
loop_
_entity_poly.entity_id
_entity_poly.type
_entity_poly.pdbx_seq_one_letter_code
_entity_poly.pdbx_strand_id
1 'polypeptide(L)'
;MAERILARDGIWVLRLARLQQDVSLRCSASALAILAVTLALNVAPAWADGGNGSGVGAGQGGVDGALAGATGQNVPNGATAGGGGGGVDLTTGNGAPGGSGSGSSTANNPNGVAGATGATGLVISTDGTIATSISGGAGASGSPGTNSVVRSGGGGGGGVGVSATADVTVTGTGSVVGGTGGRGGNSGNSGSGGGGVGIFSSANVVVEAGGSVTGGTSGSTVGAQAGGGGGAAAIVLIGGGTIQNSGNLLGGAGGRALLGGGGDGGAAVLLLSGGTVINNQGATIIGGSGGQGSLAGGDGAAGIKGANIAVINAGTISGGAVGAGGGTPITGKAIEFTGGVNSLELQASSVIGGNVVAFSTADTFKLGGDSSASFDVSKIGAGAKYDGFGLYEKTGSSTWTLTGTTTALTPWTLSSGALQISNDNNLGAASGGLTFSGGTLQTTADITSGRTIALTGGGTFLTDVGTILTLSNVISGAGGLTKAGGGTMVLSGANTYTGGTVINNGTLQVGDGGSIVGNVLDDSTLTFNRSDALIVDGTISGSGAVVQQGSCSTTLTGLNSYSGGTVITGGTLIGQASSLGTGGILNDGALVFDQPTDATFAGSIDGSGSLTKQGLGNLSLTGTSTLSGPTTVEAGKLVVRVRSAARRRRSTAVRRWAAPARSAARSSSPMAACWRRGPALAPSRSDRSA
;
A
#
# COMPACT_ATOMS: atom_id res chain seq x y z
N MET A 1 15.98 -3.86 -29.87
CA MET A 1 14.62 -4.11 -30.40
C MET A 1 14.61 -5.54 -30.93
N ALA A 2 13.81 -6.42 -30.33
CA ALA A 2 13.61 -7.79 -30.82
C ALA A 2 12.28 -7.81 -31.56
N GLU A 3 12.28 -8.22 -32.83
CA GLU A 3 11.07 -8.30 -33.65
C GLU A 3 10.53 -9.74 -33.61
N ARG A 4 9.24 -9.87 -33.30
CA ARG A 4 8.55 -11.15 -33.10
C ARG A 4 8.07 -11.66 -34.46
N ILE A 5 8.70 -12.70 -35.01
CA ILE A 5 8.27 -13.30 -36.29
C ILE A 5 7.76 -14.73 -36.02
N LEU A 6 6.43 -14.87 -36.04
CA LEU A 6 5.58 -16.07 -36.10
C LEU A 6 5.93 -17.33 -35.28
N ALA A 7 4.94 -17.78 -34.49
CA ALA A 7 4.93 -19.11 -33.86
C ALA A 7 4.16 -20.12 -34.73
N ARG A 8 4.85 -21.14 -35.23
CA ARG A 8 4.25 -22.44 -35.57
C ARG A 8 5.13 -23.55 -34.97
N ASP A 9 4.49 -24.52 -34.34
CA ASP A 9 5.07 -25.79 -33.85
C ASP A 9 6.11 -25.71 -32.71
N GLY A 10 6.01 -24.71 -31.83
CA GLY A 10 6.72 -24.71 -30.54
C GLY A 10 8.24 -24.51 -30.64
N ILE A 11 8.75 -24.02 -31.76
CA ILE A 11 10.16 -23.64 -31.96
C ILE A 11 10.22 -22.11 -32.09
N TRP A 12 11.03 -21.48 -31.26
CA TRP A 12 11.24 -20.02 -31.26
C TRP A 12 12.58 -19.70 -31.92
N VAL A 13 12.59 -18.82 -32.92
CA VAL A 13 13.82 -18.34 -33.58
C VAL A 13 14.02 -16.88 -33.23
N LEU A 14 15.15 -16.56 -32.59
CA LEU A 14 15.51 -15.21 -32.18
C LEU A 14 16.60 -14.68 -33.12
N ARG A 15 16.34 -13.60 -33.87
CA ARG A 15 17.40 -12.91 -34.65
C ARG A 15 18.06 -11.81 -33.82
N LEU A 16 19.36 -11.97 -33.55
CA LEU A 16 20.20 -10.93 -32.95
C LEU A 16 20.80 -10.04 -34.04
N ALA A 17 20.36 -8.78 -34.12
CA ALA A 17 20.68 -7.84 -35.19
C ALA A 17 22.18 -7.47 -35.35
N ARG A 18 23.07 -7.90 -34.44
CA ARG A 18 24.51 -7.59 -34.50
C ARG A 18 25.46 -8.78 -34.73
N LEU A 19 24.97 -10.02 -34.82
CA LEU A 19 25.85 -11.20 -34.92
C LEU A 19 25.52 -12.22 -36.03
N GLN A 20 24.51 -11.99 -36.89
CA GLN A 20 24.21 -12.79 -38.09
C GLN A 20 24.35 -14.33 -37.88
N GLN A 21 23.84 -14.85 -36.76
CA GLN A 21 23.73 -16.29 -36.52
C GLN A 21 22.34 -16.61 -35.95
N ASP A 22 21.67 -17.59 -36.55
CA ASP A 22 20.37 -18.08 -36.13
C ASP A 22 20.56 -19.25 -35.14
N VAL A 23 20.07 -19.10 -33.91
CA VAL A 23 20.09 -20.15 -32.88
C VAL A 23 18.66 -20.64 -32.65
N SER A 24 18.43 -21.95 -32.82
CA SER A 24 17.13 -22.60 -32.57
C SER A 24 17.18 -23.38 -31.25
N LEU A 25 16.28 -23.08 -30.32
CA LEU A 25 16.18 -23.74 -29.02
C LEU A 25 14.74 -24.23 -28.76
N ARG A 26 14.60 -25.40 -28.13
CA ARG A 26 13.32 -25.93 -27.64
C ARG A 26 13.27 -25.77 -26.12
N CYS A 27 12.46 -24.84 -25.57
CA CYS A 27 12.20 -24.76 -24.13
C CYS A 27 10.82 -24.13 -23.81
N SER A 28 10.31 -24.37 -22.60
CA SER A 28 9.03 -23.80 -22.10
C SER A 28 9.17 -22.33 -21.69
N ALA A 29 8.05 -21.60 -21.63
CA ALA A 29 7.99 -20.16 -21.35
C ALA A 29 8.71 -19.74 -20.04
N SER A 30 8.80 -20.65 -19.06
CA SER A 30 9.47 -20.42 -17.78
C SER A 30 11.00 -20.41 -17.90
N ALA A 31 11.58 -21.15 -18.84
CA ALA A 31 13.03 -21.17 -19.07
C ALA A 31 13.52 -19.94 -19.86
N LEU A 32 12.64 -19.30 -20.64
CA LEU A 32 12.96 -18.07 -21.38
C LEU A 32 13.16 -16.87 -20.44
N ALA A 33 12.42 -16.81 -19.33
CA ALA A 33 12.61 -15.81 -18.28
C ALA A 33 13.94 -15.99 -17.55
N ILE A 34 14.36 -17.24 -17.30
CA ILE A 34 15.62 -17.54 -16.63
C ILE A 34 16.82 -17.26 -17.56
N LEU A 35 16.72 -17.58 -18.86
CA LEU A 35 17.80 -17.34 -19.82
C LEU A 35 17.94 -15.85 -20.21
N ALA A 36 16.84 -15.09 -20.22
CA ALA A 36 16.88 -13.63 -20.36
C ALA A 36 17.51 -12.93 -19.13
N VAL A 37 17.39 -13.54 -17.95
CA VAL A 37 18.06 -13.09 -16.72
C VAL A 37 19.55 -13.47 -16.71
N THR A 38 19.95 -14.58 -17.35
CA THR A 38 21.38 -14.96 -17.41
C THR A 38 22.19 -14.24 -18.50
N LEU A 39 21.54 -13.72 -19.55
CA LEU A 39 22.22 -13.03 -20.66
C LEU A 39 22.23 -11.49 -20.53
N ALA A 40 21.96 -10.96 -19.33
CA ALA A 40 22.02 -9.53 -19.01
C ALA A 40 22.78 -9.25 -17.70
N LEU A 41 23.84 -10.01 -17.41
CA LEU A 41 24.79 -9.69 -16.34
C LEU A 41 26.15 -9.29 -16.92
N ASN A 42 26.13 -8.34 -17.85
CA ASN A 42 27.17 -7.31 -17.83
C ASN A 42 26.59 -6.14 -17.06
N VAL A 43 26.51 -6.29 -15.74
CA VAL A 43 26.13 -5.19 -14.84
C VAL A 43 27.20 -4.12 -15.04
N ALA A 44 26.80 -2.98 -15.59
CA ALA A 44 27.65 -1.80 -15.59
C ALA A 44 28.02 -1.50 -14.12
N PRO A 45 29.31 -1.44 -13.77
CA PRO A 45 29.73 -1.10 -12.41
C PRO A 45 29.28 0.32 -12.08
N ALA A 46 28.66 0.51 -10.91
CA ALA A 46 28.35 1.84 -10.43
C ALA A 46 29.61 2.51 -9.89
N TRP A 47 29.93 3.68 -10.45
CA TRP A 47 31.09 4.47 -10.08
C TRP A 47 30.66 5.71 -9.30
N ALA A 48 31.40 6.01 -8.23
CA ALA A 48 31.49 7.38 -7.72
C ALA A 48 32.41 8.13 -8.69
N ASP A 49 31.90 9.18 -9.32
CA ASP A 49 32.62 9.87 -10.39
C ASP A 49 33.83 10.63 -9.82
N GLY A 50 35.00 10.44 -10.42
CA GLY A 50 36.19 11.24 -10.16
C GLY A 50 36.01 12.64 -10.74
N GLY A 51 36.58 13.67 -10.11
CA GLY A 51 36.48 15.05 -10.62
C GLY A 51 37.17 15.20 -11.98
N ASN A 52 36.49 15.78 -12.97
CA ASN A 52 37.08 16.10 -14.28
C ASN A 52 38.15 17.22 -14.16
N GLY A 53 39.26 17.07 -14.91
CA GLY A 53 40.27 18.12 -15.08
C GLY A 53 39.94 19.03 -16.29
N SER A 54 39.98 20.36 -16.11
CA SER A 54 39.50 21.33 -17.12
C SER A 54 40.44 21.54 -18.31
N GLY A 55 39.84 21.61 -19.51
CA GLY A 55 40.19 22.54 -20.59
C GLY A 55 38.94 23.37 -20.95
N VAL A 56 39.12 24.66 -21.24
CA VAL A 56 38.09 25.70 -21.46
C VAL A 56 36.70 25.18 -21.88
N GLY A 57 35.75 25.29 -20.97
CA GLY A 57 34.43 24.65 -21.05
C GLY A 57 34.30 23.65 -19.92
N ALA A 58 33.66 24.07 -18.83
CA ALA A 58 33.46 23.26 -17.63
C ALA A 58 32.77 21.93 -17.95
N GLY A 59 33.56 20.88 -18.14
CA GLY A 59 33.07 19.51 -18.15
C GLY A 59 32.68 19.17 -16.71
N GLN A 60 31.36 19.11 -16.47
CA GLN A 60 30.74 18.66 -15.23
C GLN A 60 31.51 17.42 -14.73
N GLY A 61 32.00 17.45 -13.49
CA GLY A 61 32.27 16.22 -12.77
C GLY A 61 30.92 15.58 -12.48
N GLY A 62 30.76 14.28 -12.72
CA GLY A 62 29.50 13.59 -12.48
C GLY A 62 28.56 13.62 -13.68
N VAL A 63 28.45 12.52 -14.43
CA VAL A 63 27.26 12.27 -15.25
C VAL A 63 26.65 10.98 -14.75
N ASP A 64 25.69 11.16 -13.83
CA ASP A 64 24.48 10.36 -13.68
C ASP A 64 24.60 8.82 -13.67
N GLY A 65 25.77 8.28 -13.30
CA GLY A 65 26.01 6.84 -13.24
C GLY A 65 26.20 6.20 -14.62
N ALA A 66 26.59 6.97 -15.64
CA ALA A 66 27.13 6.41 -16.88
C ALA A 66 28.56 5.89 -16.66
N LEU A 67 28.96 4.85 -17.41
CA LEU A 67 30.30 4.29 -17.33
C LEU A 67 31.40 5.34 -17.70
N ALA A 68 31.89 6.14 -16.73
CA ALA A 68 33.18 6.82 -16.81
C ALA A 68 34.32 5.93 -16.27
N GLY A 69 35.12 5.36 -17.19
CA GLY A 69 36.20 4.44 -16.86
C GLY A 69 37.10 4.92 -15.71
N ALA A 70 37.48 3.98 -14.84
CA ALA A 70 38.33 4.12 -13.65
C ALA A 70 39.75 4.71 -13.90
N THR A 71 40.01 5.22 -15.09
CA THR A 71 41.21 5.95 -15.45
C THR A 71 40.75 7.35 -15.83
N GLY A 72 41.10 8.38 -15.04
CA GLY A 72 40.81 9.77 -15.38
C GLY A 72 41.12 10.02 -16.85
N GLN A 73 40.11 10.35 -17.66
CA GLN A 73 40.26 10.35 -19.11
C GLN A 73 41.35 11.34 -19.51
N ASN A 74 42.47 10.83 -20.04
CA ASN A 74 43.37 11.62 -20.84
C ASN A 74 42.62 11.96 -22.13
N VAL A 75 42.00 13.13 -22.21
CA VAL A 75 41.42 13.57 -23.48
C VAL A 75 42.52 13.60 -24.55
N PRO A 76 42.22 13.17 -25.80
CA PRO A 76 43.20 13.14 -26.87
C PRO A 76 43.77 14.55 -27.14
N ASN A 77 45.09 14.66 -27.00
CA ASN A 77 45.96 15.73 -27.49
C ASN A 77 45.45 17.18 -27.27
N GLY A 78 45.74 17.75 -26.10
CA GLY A 78 45.55 19.18 -25.82
C GLY A 78 45.24 19.55 -24.38
N ALA A 79 44.76 18.61 -23.55
CA ALA A 79 44.55 18.89 -22.13
C ALA A 79 45.82 18.67 -21.30
N THR A 80 46.03 19.61 -20.41
CA THR A 80 47.27 19.82 -19.66
C THR A 80 47.21 19.29 -18.21
N ALA A 81 46.07 18.74 -17.76
CA ALA A 81 45.83 18.30 -16.38
C ALA A 81 45.28 16.86 -16.27
N GLY A 82 45.64 16.14 -15.19
CA GLY A 82 45.12 14.80 -14.89
C GLY A 82 43.77 14.83 -14.15
N GLY A 83 42.84 13.95 -14.57
CA GLY A 83 41.56 13.75 -13.88
C GLY A 83 41.73 13.08 -12.51
N GLY A 84 40.77 13.27 -11.60
CA GLY A 84 40.72 12.56 -10.32
C GLY A 84 40.50 11.06 -10.51
N GLY A 85 40.98 10.25 -9.57
CA GLY A 85 40.65 8.83 -9.52
C GLY A 85 39.16 8.65 -9.19
N GLY A 86 38.48 7.80 -9.95
CA GLY A 86 37.09 7.40 -9.68
C GLY A 86 36.96 6.55 -8.42
N GLY A 87 35.75 6.06 -8.17
CA GLY A 87 35.42 5.21 -7.03
C GLY A 87 36.08 3.82 -7.03
N VAL A 88 35.51 2.94 -6.21
CA VAL A 88 36.01 1.62 -5.82
C VAL A 88 36.07 0.58 -6.96
N ASP A 89 37.14 -0.20 -7.02
CA ASP A 89 37.24 -1.50 -7.71
C ASP A 89 36.45 -2.56 -6.92
N LEU A 90 35.32 -3.01 -7.47
CA LEU A 90 34.40 -3.92 -6.80
C LEU A 90 34.91 -5.37 -6.68
N THR A 91 36.10 -5.68 -7.23
CA THR A 91 36.74 -6.98 -7.04
C THR A 91 37.71 -6.98 -5.86
N THR A 92 38.40 -5.86 -5.63
CA THR A 92 39.40 -5.73 -4.55
C THR A 92 38.92 -4.87 -3.38
N GLY A 93 37.89 -4.06 -3.59
CA GLY A 93 37.39 -3.01 -2.68
C GLY A 93 38.32 -1.80 -2.57
N ASN A 94 39.45 -1.76 -3.29
CA ASN A 94 40.35 -0.61 -3.27
C ASN A 94 39.78 0.52 -4.13
N GLY A 95 40.15 1.77 -3.87
CA GLY A 95 39.79 2.90 -4.75
C GLY A 95 40.43 2.82 -6.15
N ALA A 96 40.09 3.74 -7.05
CA ALA A 96 40.83 3.88 -8.31
C ALA A 96 42.07 4.81 -8.14
N PRO A 97 43.18 4.58 -8.86
CA PRO A 97 44.28 5.53 -8.90
C PRO A 97 43.88 6.83 -9.61
N GLY A 98 44.57 7.93 -9.29
CA GLY A 98 44.39 9.20 -9.98
C GLY A 98 44.87 9.16 -11.44
N GLY A 99 44.48 10.18 -12.23
CA GLY A 99 45.03 10.39 -13.57
C GLY A 99 46.40 11.08 -13.54
N SER A 100 47.35 10.60 -14.34
CA SER A 100 48.60 11.31 -14.62
C SER A 100 48.36 12.39 -15.69
N GLY A 101 48.91 13.60 -15.54
CA GLY A 101 48.84 14.62 -16.59
C GLY A 101 49.48 14.15 -17.92
N SER A 102 48.98 14.63 -19.07
CA SER A 102 49.38 14.19 -20.42
C SER A 102 50.90 14.30 -20.72
N GLY A 103 51.39 13.41 -21.59
CA GLY A 103 52.79 13.25 -22.01
C GLY A 103 53.42 14.49 -22.66
N SER A 104 54.60 14.89 -22.17
CA SER A 104 55.45 15.89 -22.81
C SER A 104 56.04 15.36 -24.13
N SER A 105 56.02 16.15 -25.20
CA SER A 105 56.85 15.93 -26.40
C SER A 105 58.31 16.36 -26.22
N THR A 106 58.70 16.85 -25.04
CA THR A 106 60.06 17.32 -24.73
C THR A 106 60.64 16.56 -23.53
N ALA A 107 61.80 15.93 -23.71
CA ALA A 107 62.37 14.89 -22.84
C ALA A 107 62.83 15.33 -21.43
N ASN A 108 62.54 16.55 -20.96
CA ASN A 108 63.09 17.12 -19.72
C ASN A 108 62.05 17.75 -18.77
N ASN A 109 60.76 17.37 -18.87
CA ASN A 109 59.73 17.87 -17.95
C ASN A 109 58.83 16.73 -17.46
N PRO A 110 59.11 16.11 -16.29
CA PRO A 110 58.28 15.04 -15.76
C PRO A 110 56.83 15.50 -15.50
N ASN A 111 55.89 14.63 -15.85
CA ASN A 111 54.46 14.82 -15.62
C ASN A 111 54.14 14.74 -14.11
N GLY A 112 53.02 15.36 -13.72
CA GLY A 112 52.49 15.18 -12.37
C GLY A 112 52.12 13.71 -12.10
N VAL A 113 52.45 13.23 -10.91
CA VAL A 113 52.23 11.84 -10.49
C VAL A 113 50.82 11.67 -9.94
N ALA A 114 50.12 10.65 -10.41
CA ALA A 114 48.80 10.26 -9.91
C ALA A 114 48.84 9.89 -8.42
N GLY A 115 47.80 10.28 -7.69
CA GLY A 115 47.58 9.80 -6.33
C GLY A 115 47.30 8.29 -6.31
N ALA A 116 47.93 7.58 -5.38
CA ALA A 116 47.67 6.18 -5.12
C ALA A 116 46.25 5.95 -4.57
N THR A 117 45.70 4.76 -4.83
CA THR A 117 44.40 4.31 -4.33
C THR A 117 44.41 4.04 -2.82
N GLY A 118 43.26 4.26 -2.16
CA GLY A 118 42.98 3.79 -0.81
C GLY A 118 42.63 2.29 -0.75
N ALA A 119 43.13 1.59 0.26
CA ALA A 119 42.89 0.15 0.44
C ALA A 119 41.55 -0.17 1.13
N THR A 120 41.00 -1.37 0.93
CA THR A 120 39.87 -1.89 1.71
C THR A 120 40.22 -1.99 3.19
N GLY A 121 39.29 -1.57 4.08
CA GLY A 121 39.48 -1.62 5.52
C GLY A 121 39.38 -3.03 6.10
N LEU A 122 38.25 -3.70 5.86
CA LEU A 122 37.97 -5.05 6.35
C LEU A 122 37.35 -5.91 5.25
N VAL A 123 37.72 -7.19 5.20
CA VAL A 123 37.10 -8.20 4.31
C VAL A 123 36.40 -9.26 5.16
N ILE A 124 35.12 -9.52 4.87
CA ILE A 124 34.27 -10.48 5.57
C ILE A 124 33.82 -11.55 4.58
N SER A 125 34.28 -12.79 4.75
CA SER A 125 33.94 -13.94 3.89
C SER A 125 33.04 -14.99 4.56
N THR A 126 32.77 -14.83 5.86
CA THR A 126 31.82 -15.59 6.67
C THR A 126 31.04 -14.61 7.53
N ASP A 127 29.86 -14.97 8.02
CA ASP A 127 29.01 -14.05 8.79
C ASP A 127 29.79 -13.27 9.86
N GLY A 128 29.64 -11.95 9.85
CA GLY A 128 30.51 -11.04 10.59
C GLY A 128 29.74 -10.00 11.39
N THR A 129 30.25 -9.66 12.57
CA THR A 129 29.71 -8.60 13.43
C THR A 129 30.72 -7.47 13.59
N ILE A 130 30.27 -6.23 13.43
CA ILE A 130 31.07 -5.02 13.56
C ILE A 130 30.60 -4.25 14.79
N ALA A 131 31.45 -4.23 15.82
CA ALA A 131 31.18 -3.55 17.10
C ALA A 131 32.04 -2.31 17.34
N THR A 132 32.97 -2.02 16.42
CA THR A 132 33.92 -0.91 16.49
C THR A 132 33.90 -0.10 15.20
N SER A 133 34.69 0.97 15.16
CA SER A 133 34.89 1.75 13.94
C SER A 133 35.79 1.02 12.94
N ILE A 134 35.30 0.83 11.72
CA ILE A 134 36.06 0.35 10.56
C ILE A 134 36.09 1.48 9.52
N SER A 135 37.25 1.71 8.90
CA SER A 135 37.38 2.71 7.86
C SER A 135 38.19 2.20 6.68
N GLY A 136 37.76 2.55 5.47
CA GLY A 136 38.55 2.33 4.26
C GLY A 136 39.75 3.27 4.21
N GLY A 137 40.82 2.83 3.55
CA GLY A 137 42.02 3.63 3.35
C GLY A 137 41.73 4.90 2.54
N ALA A 138 42.35 6.02 2.91
CA ALA A 138 42.26 7.24 2.13
C ALA A 138 43.07 7.14 0.84
N GLY A 139 42.57 7.74 -0.24
CA GLY A 139 43.35 7.94 -1.45
C GLY A 139 44.46 8.97 -1.23
N ALA A 140 45.63 8.74 -1.84
CA ALA A 140 46.75 9.66 -1.73
C ALA A 140 46.56 10.89 -2.63
N SER A 141 47.16 12.02 -2.24
CA SER A 141 47.15 13.23 -3.05
C SER A 141 47.96 13.06 -4.34
N GLY A 142 47.50 13.67 -5.42
CA GLY A 142 48.29 13.82 -6.64
C GLY A 142 49.43 14.82 -6.44
N SER A 143 50.55 14.62 -7.13
CA SER A 143 51.73 15.49 -7.01
C SER A 143 51.90 16.42 -8.21
N PRO A 144 52.45 17.64 -8.01
CA PRO A 144 52.76 18.56 -9.10
C PRO A 144 53.92 18.06 -9.97
N GLY A 145 53.95 18.47 -11.24
CA GLY A 145 55.12 18.34 -12.11
C GLY A 145 56.13 19.49 -11.91
N THR A 146 57.33 19.39 -12.49
CA THR A 146 58.47 20.30 -12.24
C THR A 146 58.34 21.73 -12.81
N ASN A 147 57.25 22.07 -13.50
CA ASN A 147 57.03 23.44 -14.01
C ASN A 147 55.61 23.94 -13.71
N SER A 148 55.52 25.02 -12.93
CA SER A 148 54.34 25.59 -12.25
C SER A 148 53.16 26.03 -13.12
N VAL A 149 53.18 25.80 -14.43
CA VAL A 149 52.19 26.44 -15.30
C VAL A 149 50.96 25.58 -15.58
N VAL A 150 51.00 24.23 -15.64
CA VAL A 150 49.74 23.48 -15.86
C VAL A 150 49.71 21.98 -15.50
N ARG A 151 50.82 21.33 -15.11
CA ARG A 151 50.90 19.86 -15.08
C ARG A 151 50.83 19.30 -13.66
N SER A 152 49.68 18.74 -13.27
CA SER A 152 49.48 18.10 -11.97
C SER A 152 48.75 16.77 -12.10
N GLY A 153 49.09 15.81 -11.22
CA GLY A 153 48.36 14.55 -11.10
C GLY A 153 47.09 14.71 -10.28
N GLY A 154 46.06 13.94 -10.61
CA GLY A 154 44.82 13.88 -9.83
C GLY A 154 44.98 13.07 -8.54
N GLY A 155 44.11 13.31 -7.56
CA GLY A 155 44.06 12.52 -6.32
C GLY A 155 43.53 11.11 -6.56
N GLY A 156 44.01 10.12 -5.79
CA GLY A 156 43.48 8.75 -5.83
C GLY A 156 42.14 8.63 -5.09
N GLY A 157 41.32 7.64 -5.45
CA GLY A 157 40.05 7.34 -4.79
C GLY A 157 40.22 6.67 -3.43
N GLY A 158 39.22 6.84 -2.56
CA GLY A 158 39.16 6.15 -1.27
C GLY A 158 38.78 4.66 -1.39
N GLY A 159 39.27 3.83 -0.47
CA GLY A 159 38.95 2.41 -0.40
C GLY A 159 37.65 2.12 0.35
N VAL A 160 37.12 0.90 0.17
CA VAL A 160 35.92 0.43 0.86
C VAL A 160 36.17 0.28 2.36
N GLY A 161 35.19 0.62 3.20
CA GLY A 161 35.24 0.31 4.63
C GLY A 161 35.24 -1.20 4.88
N VAL A 162 34.16 -1.86 4.45
CA VAL A 162 33.97 -3.32 4.57
C VAL A 162 33.57 -3.91 3.22
N SER A 163 34.31 -4.91 2.75
CA SER A 163 33.94 -5.74 1.61
C SER A 163 33.45 -7.10 2.11
N ALA A 164 32.24 -7.50 1.77
CA ALA A 164 31.60 -8.69 2.33
C ALA A 164 31.01 -9.62 1.27
N THR A 165 31.22 -10.92 1.44
CA THR A 165 30.56 -11.98 0.65
C THR A 165 29.60 -12.84 1.49
N ALA A 166 29.47 -12.52 2.78
CA ALA A 166 28.61 -13.18 3.76
C ALA A 166 27.89 -12.10 4.61
N ASP A 167 26.94 -12.51 5.46
CA ASP A 167 26.06 -11.56 6.14
C ASP A 167 26.85 -10.68 7.12
N VAL A 168 26.53 -9.38 7.15
CA VAL A 168 27.20 -8.39 8.01
C VAL A 168 26.20 -7.75 8.95
N THR A 169 26.51 -7.75 10.25
CA THR A 169 25.78 -6.99 11.26
C THR A 169 26.64 -5.87 11.83
N VAL A 170 26.23 -4.62 11.62
CA VAL A 170 26.79 -3.44 12.31
C VAL A 170 25.98 -3.21 13.56
N THR A 171 26.60 -3.41 14.72
CA THR A 171 25.92 -3.28 16.02
C THR A 171 25.68 -1.82 16.38
N GLY A 172 24.93 -1.58 17.47
CA GLY A 172 24.65 -0.23 17.98
C GLY A 172 25.86 0.65 18.32
N THR A 173 27.05 0.06 18.51
CA THR A 173 28.32 0.79 18.70
C THR A 173 29.25 0.73 17.49
N GLY A 174 28.89 -0.07 16.48
CA GLY A 174 29.65 -0.23 15.24
C GLY A 174 29.53 0.99 14.33
N SER A 175 30.62 1.33 13.67
CA SER A 175 30.64 2.40 12.66
C SER A 175 31.48 1.96 11.47
N VAL A 176 30.95 2.08 10.26
CA VAL A 176 31.68 1.78 9.03
C VAL A 176 31.75 3.03 8.16
N VAL A 177 32.96 3.44 7.78
CA VAL A 177 33.17 4.64 6.97
C VAL A 177 34.01 4.32 5.75
N GLY A 178 33.52 4.65 4.57
CA GLY A 178 34.32 4.56 3.34
C GLY A 178 35.52 5.51 3.37
N GLY A 179 36.61 5.13 2.73
CA GLY A 179 37.83 5.95 2.69
C GLY A 179 37.61 7.30 2.01
N THR A 180 38.35 8.33 2.43
CA THR A 180 38.27 9.63 1.79
C THR A 180 39.06 9.67 0.49
N GLY A 181 38.59 10.41 -0.52
CA GLY A 181 39.37 10.68 -1.72
C GLY A 181 40.60 11.55 -1.47
N GLY A 182 41.64 11.37 -2.28
CA GLY A 182 42.87 12.15 -2.26
C GLY A 182 42.71 13.55 -2.85
N ARG A 183 43.55 14.49 -2.43
CA ARG A 183 43.54 15.87 -2.98
C ARG A 183 44.15 15.91 -4.38
N GLY A 184 43.66 16.83 -5.22
CA GLY A 184 44.35 17.19 -6.46
C GLY A 184 45.70 17.88 -6.17
N GLY A 185 46.62 17.87 -7.13
CA GLY A 185 47.92 18.52 -6.98
C GLY A 185 47.84 20.06 -6.92
N ASN A 186 48.73 20.68 -6.15
CA ASN A 186 48.68 22.11 -5.81
C ASN A 186 48.96 23.11 -6.97
N SER A 187 49.25 22.65 -8.21
CA SER A 187 49.80 23.51 -9.28
C SER A 187 49.12 23.40 -10.65
N GLY A 188 47.80 23.22 -10.69
CA GLY A 188 47.03 23.21 -11.96
C GLY A 188 45.60 22.66 -11.80
N ASN A 189 44.92 22.46 -12.94
CA ASN A 189 43.51 22.05 -13.04
C ASN A 189 43.25 20.57 -12.65
N SER A 190 43.97 19.98 -11.68
CA SER A 190 43.85 18.56 -11.33
C SER A 190 42.68 18.28 -10.38
N GLY A 191 41.85 17.30 -10.75
CA GLY A 191 40.68 16.88 -9.96
C GLY A 191 41.07 16.15 -8.66
N SER A 192 40.20 16.23 -7.65
CA SER A 192 40.33 15.39 -6.46
C SER A 192 39.76 13.97 -6.70
N GLY A 193 40.22 13.01 -5.90
CA GLY A 193 39.70 11.64 -5.94
C GLY A 193 38.31 11.55 -5.28
N GLY A 194 37.53 10.57 -5.74
CA GLY A 194 36.24 10.23 -5.15
C GLY A 194 36.35 9.50 -3.80
N GLY A 195 35.26 9.49 -3.04
CA GLY A 195 35.16 8.70 -1.81
C GLY A 195 35.08 7.19 -2.06
N GLY A 196 35.35 6.39 -1.02
CA GLY A 196 35.16 4.94 -1.01
C GLY A 196 33.79 4.53 -0.44
N VAL A 197 33.29 3.35 -0.77
CA VAL A 197 31.99 2.87 -0.24
C VAL A 197 32.13 2.47 1.23
N GLY A 198 31.10 2.68 2.05
CA GLY A 198 31.07 2.20 3.43
C GLY A 198 31.12 0.67 3.50
N ILE A 199 30.04 0.01 3.08
CA ILE A 199 29.94 -1.44 2.96
C ILE A 199 29.64 -1.82 1.51
N PHE A 200 30.48 -2.66 0.93
CA PHE A 200 30.21 -3.35 -0.32
C PHE A 200 29.90 -4.81 -0.03
N SER A 201 28.71 -5.29 -0.38
CA SER A 201 28.27 -6.63 -0.01
C SER A 201 27.58 -7.37 -1.17
N SER A 202 27.78 -8.68 -1.24
CA SER A 202 26.93 -9.60 -2.02
C SER A 202 25.89 -10.35 -1.17
N ALA A 203 25.85 -10.10 0.14
CA ALA A 203 25.02 -10.78 1.12
C ALA A 203 24.23 -9.77 1.98
N ASN A 204 23.45 -10.23 2.96
CA ASN A 204 22.59 -9.35 3.74
C ASN A 204 23.41 -8.38 4.60
N VAL A 205 22.86 -7.20 4.85
CA VAL A 205 23.45 -6.21 5.75
C VAL A 205 22.41 -5.80 6.78
N VAL A 206 22.74 -5.94 8.06
CA VAL A 206 21.94 -5.47 9.19
C VAL A 206 22.69 -4.33 9.86
N VAL A 207 22.00 -3.21 10.08
CA VAL A 207 22.52 -2.08 10.86
C VAL A 207 21.58 -1.87 12.04
N GLU A 208 22.04 -2.18 13.24
CA GLU A 208 21.26 -2.08 14.46
C GLU A 208 21.05 -0.62 14.89
N ALA A 209 20.13 -0.41 15.83
CA ALA A 209 19.88 0.91 16.40
C ALA A 209 21.16 1.46 17.05
N GLY A 210 21.54 2.68 16.67
CA GLY A 210 22.80 3.32 17.07
C GLY A 210 23.98 3.06 16.13
N GLY A 211 23.93 1.99 15.32
CA GLY A 211 24.94 1.67 14.33
C GLY A 211 24.94 2.67 13.17
N SER A 212 26.10 2.88 12.56
CA SER A 212 26.26 3.83 11.46
C SER A 212 27.06 3.26 10.32
N VAL A 213 26.61 3.52 9.09
CA VAL A 213 27.37 3.27 7.87
C VAL A 213 27.38 4.55 7.05
N THR A 214 28.58 4.99 6.66
CA THR A 214 28.78 6.25 5.96
C THR A 214 29.66 6.03 4.74
N GLY A 215 29.23 6.53 3.59
CA GLY A 215 30.05 6.60 2.40
C GLY A 215 31.21 7.57 2.58
N GLY A 216 32.34 7.28 1.98
CA GLY A 216 33.51 8.14 2.00
C GLY A 216 33.24 9.47 1.32
N THR A 217 33.81 10.54 1.88
CA THR A 217 33.79 11.86 1.25
C THR A 217 34.87 11.97 0.19
N SER A 218 34.70 12.84 -0.79
CA SER A 218 35.79 13.11 -1.74
C SER A 218 36.97 13.86 -1.09
N GLY A 219 38.06 14.01 -1.85
CA GLY A 219 39.12 14.97 -1.53
C GLY A 219 38.74 16.42 -1.87
N SER A 220 39.48 17.39 -1.30
CA SER A 220 39.34 18.83 -1.59
C SER A 220 40.37 19.30 -2.64
N THR A 221 39.99 20.24 -3.51
CA THR A 221 40.90 20.90 -4.46
C THR A 221 41.29 22.30 -3.99
N VAL A 222 42.54 22.70 -4.24
CA VAL A 222 43.10 24.02 -3.89
C VAL A 222 43.51 24.83 -5.12
N GLY A 223 43.58 24.21 -6.31
CA GLY A 223 44.03 24.82 -7.56
C GLY A 223 42.92 25.51 -8.36
N ALA A 224 43.31 26.43 -9.25
CA ALA A 224 42.37 27.15 -10.12
C ALA A 224 41.74 26.20 -11.16
N GLN A 225 40.40 26.20 -11.25
CA GLN A 225 39.57 25.43 -12.20
C GLN A 225 39.52 23.90 -12.08
N ALA A 226 39.87 23.31 -10.92
CA ALA A 226 39.71 21.87 -10.68
C ALA A 226 38.30 21.52 -10.17
N GLY A 227 37.69 20.45 -10.71
CA GLY A 227 36.43 19.90 -10.20
C GLY A 227 36.60 19.05 -8.93
N GLY A 228 35.61 19.10 -8.05
CA GLY A 228 35.54 18.21 -6.87
C GLY A 228 35.19 16.78 -7.28
N GLY A 229 35.80 15.78 -6.63
CA GLY A 229 35.38 14.38 -6.76
C GLY A 229 34.02 14.12 -6.10
N GLY A 230 33.34 13.04 -6.51
CA GLY A 230 32.07 12.62 -5.92
C GLY A 230 32.22 11.95 -4.56
N GLY A 231 31.14 12.00 -3.77
CA GLY A 231 30.96 11.14 -2.60
C GLY A 231 30.57 9.72 -2.99
N ALA A 232 30.82 8.75 -2.12
CA ALA A 232 30.47 7.34 -2.37
C ALA A 232 29.30 6.87 -1.53
N ALA A 233 28.78 5.69 -1.85
CA ALA A 233 27.61 5.17 -1.16
C ALA A 233 27.91 4.64 0.24
N ALA A 234 26.92 4.69 1.14
CA ALA A 234 27.05 4.04 2.44
C ALA A 234 27.06 2.51 2.27
N ILE A 235 26.07 1.99 1.54
CA ILE A 235 25.98 0.56 1.23
C ILE A 235 25.78 0.37 -0.27
N VAL A 236 26.57 -0.53 -0.85
CA VAL A 236 26.37 -1.07 -2.20
C VAL A 236 26.09 -2.57 -2.09
N LEU A 237 24.95 -3.00 -2.65
CA LEU A 237 24.53 -4.41 -2.65
C LEU A 237 24.45 -4.96 -4.08
N ILE A 238 25.09 -6.12 -4.29
CA ILE A 238 25.19 -6.76 -5.62
C ILE A 238 24.52 -8.14 -5.72
N GLY A 239 24.06 -8.72 -4.62
CA GLY A 239 23.54 -10.10 -4.58
C GLY A 239 22.01 -10.25 -4.45
N GLY A 240 21.23 -9.17 -4.53
CA GLY A 240 19.78 -9.23 -4.34
C GLY A 240 19.32 -9.50 -2.89
N GLY A 241 20.21 -9.33 -1.91
CA GLY A 241 19.94 -9.55 -0.49
C GLY A 241 19.07 -8.48 0.18
N THR A 242 19.01 -8.53 1.51
CA THR A 242 18.25 -7.58 2.33
C THR A 242 19.18 -6.63 3.08
N ILE A 243 18.87 -5.34 3.05
CA ILE A 243 19.41 -4.33 3.96
C ILE A 243 18.35 -4.05 5.03
N GLN A 244 18.63 -4.42 6.28
CA GLN A 244 17.77 -4.09 7.42
C GLN A 244 18.43 -2.97 8.23
N ASN A 245 17.82 -1.79 8.23
CA ASN A 245 18.35 -0.62 8.89
C ASN A 245 17.47 -0.20 10.07
N SER A 246 18.07 -0.20 11.25
CA SER A 246 17.56 0.42 12.48
C SER A 246 18.44 1.60 12.92
N GLY A 247 19.56 1.86 12.23
CA GLY A 247 20.55 2.88 12.55
C GLY A 247 20.60 4.00 11.51
N ASN A 248 21.82 4.43 11.16
CA ASN A 248 22.06 5.55 10.24
C ASN A 248 22.84 5.10 8.99
N LEU A 249 22.26 5.33 7.81
CA LEU A 249 22.92 5.16 6.53
C LEU A 249 23.09 6.52 5.86
N LEU A 250 24.34 6.92 5.63
CA LEU A 250 24.69 8.26 5.16
C LEU A 250 25.54 8.17 3.89
N GLY A 251 25.03 8.73 2.79
CA GLY A 251 25.83 8.90 1.59
C GLY A 251 27.02 9.83 1.83
N GLY A 252 28.15 9.56 1.16
CA GLY A 252 29.34 10.39 1.24
C GLY A 252 29.13 11.77 0.62
N ALA A 253 29.73 12.80 1.20
CA ALA A 253 29.64 14.16 0.66
C ALA A 253 30.58 14.35 -0.55
N GLY A 254 30.09 15.11 -1.53
CA GLY A 254 30.86 15.56 -2.68
C GLY A 254 31.88 16.64 -2.36
N GLY A 255 32.83 16.80 -3.26
CA GLY A 255 34.02 17.62 -3.06
C GLY A 255 33.81 19.10 -3.23
N ARG A 256 34.47 19.87 -2.36
CA ARG A 256 34.57 21.32 -2.52
C ARG A 256 35.57 21.64 -3.61
N ALA A 257 35.19 22.56 -4.51
CA ALA A 257 36.04 23.18 -5.50
C ALA A 257 36.07 24.70 -5.31
N LEU A 258 37.26 25.28 -5.16
CA LEU A 258 37.41 26.71 -4.88
C LEU A 258 37.08 27.61 -6.09
N LEU A 259 37.47 27.18 -7.29
CA LEU A 259 37.28 27.93 -8.54
C LEU A 259 36.59 27.09 -9.64
N GLY A 260 36.20 25.85 -9.33
CA GLY A 260 35.55 24.90 -10.23
C GLY A 260 34.14 24.52 -9.78
N GLY A 261 33.57 23.47 -10.40
CA GLY A 261 32.31 22.86 -9.97
C GLY A 261 32.50 21.93 -8.77
N GLY A 262 31.55 21.96 -7.82
CA GLY A 262 31.51 21.00 -6.72
C GLY A 262 31.23 19.59 -7.21
N GLY A 263 31.70 18.58 -6.48
CA GLY A 263 31.39 17.17 -6.79
C GLY A 263 30.05 16.74 -6.22
N ASP A 264 29.41 15.73 -6.79
CA ASP A 264 28.11 15.25 -6.31
C ASP A 264 28.22 14.44 -5.02
N GLY A 265 27.11 14.35 -4.29
CA GLY A 265 26.99 13.40 -3.19
C GLY A 265 26.98 11.94 -3.66
N GLY A 266 27.19 11.00 -2.73
CA GLY A 266 26.96 9.57 -2.96
C GLY A 266 25.59 9.12 -2.45
N ALA A 267 24.95 8.13 -3.09
CA ALA A 267 23.67 7.61 -2.59
C ALA A 267 23.84 6.98 -1.20
N ALA A 268 22.84 6.99 -0.31
CA ALA A 268 23.03 6.26 0.95
C ALA A 268 23.06 4.74 0.69
N VAL A 269 22.10 4.26 -0.10
CA VAL A 269 21.98 2.86 -0.49
C VAL A 269 21.91 2.73 -2.00
N LEU A 270 22.71 1.82 -2.54
CA LEU A 270 22.73 1.49 -3.95
C LEU A 270 22.58 -0.02 -4.17
N LEU A 271 21.55 -0.44 -4.90
CA LEU A 271 21.29 -1.85 -5.23
C LEU A 271 21.45 -2.09 -6.73
N LEU A 272 22.41 -2.95 -7.09
CA LEU A 272 22.78 -3.21 -8.50
C LEU A 272 22.08 -4.43 -9.11
N SER A 273 21.52 -5.32 -8.29
CA SER A 273 20.92 -6.58 -8.76
C SER A 273 19.64 -6.92 -8.00
N GLY A 274 18.82 -5.90 -7.75
CA GLY A 274 17.62 -6.01 -6.93
C GLY A 274 17.92 -6.12 -5.44
N GLY A 275 16.90 -6.47 -4.67
CA GLY A 275 16.99 -6.67 -3.22
C GLY A 275 15.91 -5.91 -2.44
N THR A 276 15.95 -6.06 -1.12
CA THR A 276 14.99 -5.42 -0.22
C THR A 276 15.70 -4.47 0.73
N VAL A 277 15.16 -3.26 0.89
CA VAL A 277 15.57 -2.32 1.93
C VAL A 277 14.45 -2.19 2.94
N ILE A 278 14.71 -2.54 4.19
CA ILE A 278 13.80 -2.37 5.31
C ILE A 278 14.39 -1.27 6.19
N ASN A 279 13.73 -0.12 6.25
CA ASN A 279 14.11 1.00 7.09
C ASN A 279 13.17 1.10 8.29
N ASN A 280 13.60 0.59 9.42
CA ASN A 280 12.79 0.47 10.63
C ASN A 280 12.49 1.84 11.26
N GLN A 281 11.56 1.87 12.20
CA GLN A 281 11.18 3.08 12.92
C GLN A 281 12.41 3.72 13.59
N GLY A 282 12.54 5.05 13.43
CA GLY A 282 13.64 5.84 13.99
C GLY A 282 14.95 5.77 13.18
N ALA A 283 15.06 4.86 12.22
CA ALA A 283 16.24 4.71 11.37
C ALA A 283 16.29 5.79 10.27
N THR A 284 17.50 6.11 9.82
CA THR A 284 17.72 7.13 8.79
C THR A 284 18.49 6.59 7.59
N ILE A 285 18.07 7.00 6.39
CA ILE A 285 18.75 6.77 5.11
C ILE A 285 18.81 8.10 4.38
N ILE A 286 19.99 8.71 4.28
CA ILE A 286 20.15 10.07 3.77
C ILE A 286 21.23 10.10 2.71
N GLY A 287 20.86 10.53 1.50
CA GLY A 287 21.81 10.74 0.42
C GLY A 287 22.90 11.76 0.78
N GLY A 288 24.07 11.60 0.18
CA GLY A 288 25.20 12.48 0.40
C GLY A 288 24.93 13.88 -0.14
N SER A 289 25.46 14.88 0.55
CA SER A 289 25.35 16.27 0.10
C SER A 289 26.28 16.55 -1.07
N GLY A 290 25.83 17.37 -2.01
CA GLY A 290 26.67 17.96 -3.03
C GLY A 290 27.76 18.86 -2.46
N GLY A 291 28.89 18.90 -3.15
CA GLY A 291 30.05 19.72 -2.83
C GLY A 291 29.86 21.17 -3.22
N GLN A 292 30.55 22.08 -2.53
CA GLN A 292 30.50 23.51 -2.82
C GLN A 292 31.34 23.83 -4.07
N GLY A 293 30.88 24.74 -4.93
CA GLY A 293 31.66 25.19 -6.10
C GLY A 293 31.34 26.63 -6.49
N SER A 294 32.35 27.44 -6.83
CA SER A 294 32.11 28.84 -7.22
C SER A 294 31.42 29.00 -8.57
N LEU A 295 31.52 28.00 -9.46
CA LEU A 295 30.86 28.02 -10.78
C LEU A 295 29.51 27.27 -10.77
N ALA A 296 29.45 26.14 -10.07
CA ALA A 296 28.23 25.36 -9.85
C ALA A 296 28.43 24.51 -8.58
N GLY A 297 27.39 24.43 -7.73
CA GLY A 297 27.37 23.44 -6.65
C GLY A 297 27.16 22.04 -7.22
N GLY A 298 27.69 21.03 -6.54
CA GLY A 298 27.38 19.63 -6.85
C GLY A 298 25.97 19.27 -6.42
N ASP A 299 25.42 18.24 -7.05
CA ASP A 299 24.08 17.76 -6.77
C ASP A 299 24.03 16.89 -5.50
N GLY A 300 22.88 16.90 -4.84
CA GLY A 300 22.60 15.97 -3.76
C GLY A 300 22.24 14.60 -4.33
N ALA A 301 22.76 13.53 -3.73
CA ALA A 301 22.45 12.18 -4.21
C ALA A 301 21.17 11.60 -3.61
N ALA A 302 20.69 10.51 -4.20
CA ALA A 302 19.50 9.85 -3.71
C ALA A 302 19.70 9.19 -2.33
N GLY A 303 18.63 9.10 -1.53
CA GLY A 303 18.66 8.24 -0.33
C GLY A 303 18.86 6.77 -0.74
N ILE A 304 17.99 6.28 -1.62
CA ILE A 304 18.07 4.92 -2.18
C ILE A 304 18.06 5.01 -3.71
N LYS A 305 18.93 4.23 -4.36
CA LYS A 305 18.96 4.08 -5.82
C LYS A 305 19.05 2.60 -6.21
N GLY A 306 18.28 2.16 -7.20
CA GLY A 306 18.39 0.78 -7.70
C GLY A 306 17.25 0.36 -8.63
N ALA A 307 17.35 -0.88 -9.13
CA ALA A 307 16.39 -1.50 -10.03
C ALA A 307 15.94 -2.87 -9.48
N ASN A 308 14.67 -3.22 -9.68
CA ASN A 308 14.05 -4.44 -9.13
C ASN A 308 14.12 -4.50 -7.59
N ILE A 309 13.83 -3.38 -6.94
CA ILE A 309 13.97 -3.26 -5.49
C ILE A 309 12.63 -3.12 -4.77
N ALA A 310 12.57 -3.66 -3.57
CA ALA A 310 11.49 -3.41 -2.61
C ALA A 310 12.01 -2.52 -1.49
N VAL A 311 11.33 -1.40 -1.24
CA VAL A 311 11.62 -0.49 -0.12
C VAL A 311 10.46 -0.53 0.85
N ILE A 312 10.70 -0.93 2.09
CA ILE A 312 9.74 -0.91 3.19
C ILE A 312 10.24 0.12 4.20
N ASN A 313 9.43 1.14 4.47
CA ASN A 313 9.86 2.26 5.30
C ASN A 313 8.92 2.48 6.49
N ALA A 314 9.50 2.59 7.69
CA ALA A 314 8.91 3.13 8.91
C ALA A 314 9.77 4.27 9.49
N GLY A 315 10.97 4.49 8.96
CA GLY A 315 11.91 5.55 9.34
C GLY A 315 11.93 6.74 8.38
N THR A 316 13.07 7.42 8.33
CA THR A 316 13.31 8.56 7.42
C THR A 316 14.18 8.15 6.23
N ILE A 317 13.70 8.44 5.02
CA ILE A 317 14.50 8.36 3.78
C ILE A 317 14.52 9.73 3.13
N SER A 318 15.72 10.29 2.89
CA SER A 318 15.88 11.62 2.32
C SER A 318 16.94 11.63 1.22
N GLY A 319 16.74 12.47 0.22
CA GLY A 319 17.82 12.86 -0.67
C GLY A 319 18.85 13.73 0.04
N GLY A 320 20.03 13.83 -0.55
CA GLY A 320 21.09 14.70 -0.11
C GLY A 320 20.80 16.16 -0.40
N ALA A 321 21.34 17.03 0.46
CA ALA A 321 21.31 18.46 0.24
C ALA A 321 22.20 18.86 -0.93
N VAL A 322 21.86 19.96 -1.58
CA VAL A 322 22.68 20.53 -2.65
C VAL A 322 23.92 21.24 -2.12
N GLY A 323 24.99 21.27 -2.91
CA GLY A 323 26.10 22.18 -2.68
C GLY A 323 25.72 23.63 -2.98
N ALA A 324 26.26 24.61 -2.25
CA ALA A 324 26.05 26.03 -2.58
C ALA A 324 27.06 26.49 -3.66
N GLY A 325 26.59 27.31 -4.60
CA GLY A 325 27.37 27.67 -5.80
C GLY A 325 26.52 27.99 -7.03
N GLY A 326 26.98 28.88 -7.91
CA GLY A 326 26.22 29.59 -8.97
C GLY A 326 25.67 28.81 -10.18
N GLY A 327 25.02 27.66 -9.96
CA GLY A 327 24.11 26.99 -10.89
C GLY A 327 22.76 26.72 -10.22
N THR A 328 21.79 26.09 -10.89
CA THR A 328 20.53 25.62 -10.26
C THR A 328 20.75 24.20 -9.72
N PRO A 329 21.07 24.00 -8.44
CA PRO A 329 21.40 22.68 -7.93
C PRO A 329 20.10 21.89 -7.69
N ILE A 330 20.11 20.57 -7.94
CA ILE A 330 18.93 19.72 -7.69
C ILE A 330 19.07 18.97 -6.36
N THR A 331 18.11 19.16 -5.45
CA THR A 331 18.00 18.33 -4.25
C THR A 331 17.85 16.88 -4.66
N GLY A 332 18.59 15.99 -3.99
CA GLY A 332 18.52 14.57 -4.28
C GLY A 332 17.11 14.02 -4.15
N LYS A 333 16.79 13.01 -4.97
CA LYS A 333 15.56 12.24 -4.81
C LYS A 333 15.63 11.47 -3.49
N ALA A 334 14.50 11.25 -2.81
CA ALA A 334 14.52 10.34 -1.66
C ALA A 334 14.80 8.91 -2.14
N ILE A 335 14.11 8.51 -3.22
CA ILE A 335 14.27 7.19 -3.84
C ILE A 335 14.27 7.38 -5.36
N GLU A 336 15.23 6.76 -6.02
CA GLU A 336 15.37 6.72 -7.47
C GLU A 336 15.33 5.27 -7.97
N PHE A 337 14.24 4.89 -8.64
CA PHE A 337 14.15 3.60 -9.32
C PHE A 337 14.76 3.73 -10.73
N THR A 338 15.77 2.91 -11.02
CA THR A 338 16.55 3.00 -12.27
C THR A 338 16.14 1.96 -13.31
N GLY A 339 15.27 1.02 -12.97
CA GLY A 339 14.85 -0.05 -13.86
C GLY A 339 13.95 -1.08 -13.20
N GLY A 340 13.40 -2.00 -14.00
CA GLY A 340 12.71 -3.19 -13.50
C GLY A 340 11.32 -2.92 -12.91
N VAL A 341 10.90 -3.82 -12.02
CA VAL A 341 9.64 -3.71 -11.26
C VAL A 341 9.97 -3.49 -9.78
N ASN A 342 9.51 -2.38 -9.25
CA ASN A 342 9.88 -1.89 -7.93
C ASN A 342 8.65 -1.72 -7.04
N SER A 343 8.87 -1.70 -5.72
CA SER A 343 7.81 -1.36 -4.78
C SER A 343 8.30 -0.45 -3.66
N LEU A 344 7.46 0.51 -3.28
CA LEU A 344 7.62 1.30 -2.06
C LEU A 344 6.44 1.03 -1.13
N GLU A 345 6.69 0.48 0.06
CA GLU A 345 5.74 0.38 1.14
C GLU A 345 6.03 1.44 2.21
N LEU A 346 5.04 2.27 2.50
CA LEU A 346 5.04 3.15 3.67
C LEU A 346 4.32 2.45 4.82
N GLN A 347 4.96 2.47 5.98
CA GLN A 347 4.40 2.08 7.28
C GLN A 347 4.27 3.32 8.18
N ALA A 348 3.61 3.16 9.34
CA ALA A 348 3.49 4.24 10.32
C ALA A 348 4.87 4.84 10.65
N SER A 349 4.91 6.15 10.91
CA SER A 349 6.13 6.95 11.12
C SER A 349 7.02 7.19 9.89
N SER A 350 6.66 6.68 8.71
CA SER A 350 7.37 6.98 7.45
C SER A 350 7.55 8.47 7.19
N VAL A 351 8.81 8.88 6.96
CA VAL A 351 9.16 10.22 6.47
C VAL A 351 9.96 10.10 5.18
N ILE A 352 9.47 10.72 4.11
CA ILE A 352 10.17 10.81 2.82
C ILE A 352 10.61 12.27 2.60
N GLY A 353 11.90 12.55 2.64
CA GLY A 353 12.51 13.87 2.41
C GLY A 353 13.00 14.04 0.97
N GLY A 354 12.07 14.22 0.03
CA GLY A 354 12.37 14.34 -1.40
C GLY A 354 11.35 13.62 -2.26
N ASN A 355 11.57 13.63 -3.57
CA ASN A 355 10.68 12.94 -4.53
C ASN A 355 11.00 11.45 -4.59
N VAL A 356 9.97 10.67 -4.87
CA VAL A 356 10.04 9.27 -5.26
C VAL A 356 9.44 9.18 -6.65
N VAL A 357 10.25 8.76 -7.61
CA VAL A 357 9.85 8.64 -9.01
C VAL A 357 9.89 7.17 -9.39
N ALA A 358 8.74 6.62 -9.75
CA ALA A 358 8.63 5.30 -10.35
C ALA A 358 9.41 5.25 -11.66
N PHE A 359 10.02 4.10 -11.93
CA PHE A 359 10.62 3.81 -13.22
C PHE A 359 9.54 3.55 -14.29
N SER A 360 8.46 2.86 -13.92
CA SER A 360 7.36 2.55 -14.83
C SER A 360 6.03 2.37 -14.10
N THR A 361 4.94 2.29 -14.87
CA THR A 361 3.61 1.99 -14.33
C THR A 361 3.48 0.57 -13.76
N ALA A 362 4.48 -0.29 -13.96
CA ALA A 362 4.54 -1.60 -13.28
C ALA A 362 4.97 -1.48 -11.81
N ASP A 363 5.51 -0.33 -11.39
CA ASP A 363 5.93 -0.12 -10.01
C ASP A 363 4.73 0.07 -9.08
N THR A 364 4.88 -0.41 -7.85
CA THR A 364 3.81 -0.47 -6.86
C THR A 364 4.06 0.44 -5.66
N PHE A 365 3.10 1.30 -5.35
CA PHE A 365 3.05 2.07 -4.11
C PHE A 365 2.15 1.36 -3.10
N LYS A 366 2.63 1.12 -1.88
CA LYS A 366 1.91 0.38 -0.85
C LYS A 366 1.77 1.19 0.43
N LEU A 367 0.61 1.06 1.06
CA LEU A 367 0.36 1.50 2.43
C LEU A 367 0.20 0.25 3.30
N GLY A 368 1.14 0.06 4.23
CA GLY A 368 1.34 -1.22 4.91
C GLY A 368 1.45 -1.12 6.44
N GLY A 369 2.14 -2.10 7.04
CA GLY A 369 2.39 -2.16 8.47
C GLY A 369 1.20 -2.58 9.34
N ASP A 370 1.46 -2.71 10.64
CA ASP A 370 0.51 -3.12 11.67
C ASP A 370 -0.15 -1.94 12.41
N SER A 371 0.51 -0.77 12.38
CA SER A 371 0.10 0.45 13.06
C SER A 371 -0.61 1.41 12.10
N SER A 372 -1.72 2.00 12.55
CA SER A 372 -2.51 2.93 11.74
C SER A 372 -1.79 4.25 11.48
N ALA A 373 -2.02 4.83 10.30
CA ALA A 373 -1.39 6.07 9.86
C ALA A 373 -2.26 6.82 8.85
N SER A 374 -1.83 8.03 8.46
CA SER A 374 -2.51 8.83 7.45
C SER A 374 -1.60 9.16 6.27
N PHE A 375 -2.20 9.24 5.08
CA PHE A 375 -1.50 9.60 3.85
C PHE A 375 -2.29 10.63 3.05
N ASP A 376 -1.64 11.74 2.72
CA ASP A 376 -2.21 12.80 1.90
C ASP A 376 -2.00 12.49 0.41
N VAL A 377 -3.08 12.13 -0.28
CA VAL A 377 -3.05 11.70 -1.68
C VAL A 377 -2.82 12.82 -2.67
N SER A 378 -2.90 14.10 -2.25
CA SER A 378 -2.51 15.23 -3.11
C SER A 378 -1.02 15.19 -3.51
N LYS A 379 -0.23 14.36 -2.82
CA LYS A 379 1.18 14.10 -3.11
C LYS A 379 1.40 13.09 -4.24
N ILE A 380 0.34 12.48 -4.77
CA ILE A 380 0.40 11.53 -5.89
C ILE A 380 0.00 12.22 -7.19
N GLY A 381 0.80 12.02 -8.25
CA GLY A 381 0.49 12.45 -9.62
C GLY A 381 1.69 12.96 -10.38
N ALA A 382 1.47 13.34 -11.64
CA ALA A 382 2.51 13.85 -12.54
C ALA A 382 3.22 15.07 -11.93
N GLY A 383 4.55 14.98 -11.76
CA GLY A 383 5.36 16.03 -11.14
C GLY A 383 5.16 16.21 -9.63
N ALA A 384 4.33 15.37 -8.99
CA ALA A 384 4.15 15.38 -7.54
C ALA A 384 5.28 14.61 -6.84
N LYS A 385 5.18 14.50 -5.51
CA LYS A 385 6.19 13.83 -4.69
C LYS A 385 6.30 12.34 -5.01
N TYR A 386 5.18 11.67 -5.23
CA TYR A 386 5.10 10.28 -5.65
C TYR A 386 4.56 10.23 -7.08
N ASP A 387 5.47 10.10 -8.04
CA ASP A 387 5.17 10.21 -9.47
C ASP A 387 5.41 8.88 -10.20
N GLY A 388 4.59 8.60 -11.21
CA GLY A 388 4.75 7.50 -12.17
C GLY A 388 4.27 6.11 -11.73
N PHE A 389 3.89 5.91 -10.46
CA PHE A 389 3.36 4.61 -9.99
C PHE A 389 2.05 4.26 -10.68
N GLY A 390 1.92 3.03 -11.17
CA GLY A 390 0.70 2.53 -11.81
C GLY A 390 -0.12 1.57 -10.94
N LEU A 391 0.46 1.04 -9.86
CA LEU A 391 -0.21 0.11 -8.95
C LEU A 391 -0.21 0.65 -7.52
N TYR A 392 -1.34 0.51 -6.83
CA TYR A 392 -1.52 0.97 -5.46
C TYR A 392 -2.09 -0.14 -4.59
N GLU A 393 -1.47 -0.42 -3.45
CA GLU A 393 -1.90 -1.53 -2.58
C GLU A 393 -2.08 -1.09 -1.13
N LYS A 394 -3.13 -1.58 -0.49
CA LYS A 394 -3.28 -1.59 0.97
C LYS A 394 -2.92 -2.98 1.48
N THR A 395 -1.84 -3.05 2.26
CA THR A 395 -1.28 -4.26 2.89
C THR A 395 -1.21 -4.08 4.41
N GLY A 396 -0.82 -5.12 5.15
CA GLY A 396 -0.76 -5.08 6.62
C GLY A 396 -2.14 -4.98 7.30
N SER A 397 -2.17 -5.17 8.62
CA SER A 397 -3.40 -5.20 9.41
C SER A 397 -3.93 -3.82 9.80
N SER A 398 -3.14 -2.76 9.58
CA SER A 398 -3.43 -1.38 9.98
C SER A 398 -4.63 -0.74 9.25
N THR A 399 -5.11 0.37 9.81
CA THR A 399 -5.96 1.33 9.08
C THR A 399 -5.12 2.46 8.52
N TRP A 400 -5.23 2.72 7.22
CA TRP A 400 -4.66 3.92 6.59
C TRP A 400 -5.77 4.90 6.23
N THR A 401 -5.71 6.10 6.81
CA THR A 401 -6.63 7.20 6.49
C THR A 401 -6.08 8.02 5.32
N LEU A 402 -6.79 8.01 4.20
CA LEU A 402 -6.46 8.85 3.06
C LEU A 402 -7.04 10.26 3.27
N THR A 403 -6.20 11.27 3.10
CA THR A 403 -6.58 12.69 3.17
C THR A 403 -6.22 13.40 1.88
N GLY A 404 -6.73 14.62 1.67
CA GLY A 404 -6.55 15.34 0.41
C GLY A 404 -7.30 14.67 -0.75
N THR A 405 -7.10 15.15 -1.97
CA THR A 405 -7.70 14.55 -3.18
C THR A 405 -6.66 14.49 -4.29
N THR A 406 -6.83 13.56 -5.23
CA THR A 406 -6.00 13.51 -6.43
C THR A 406 -6.83 13.12 -7.65
N THR A 407 -6.41 13.61 -8.82
CA THR A 407 -6.94 13.23 -10.14
C THR A 407 -6.07 12.19 -10.83
N ALA A 408 -4.98 11.75 -10.19
CA ALA A 408 -4.14 10.68 -10.70
C ALA A 408 -4.91 9.36 -10.76
N LEU A 409 -4.59 8.52 -11.75
CA LEU A 409 -5.13 7.16 -11.83
C LEU A 409 -4.46 6.29 -10.76
N THR A 410 -5.22 5.92 -9.72
CA THR A 410 -4.70 5.11 -8.60
C THR A 410 -5.55 3.85 -8.39
N PRO A 411 -5.38 2.80 -9.22
CA PRO A 411 -6.11 1.55 -9.03
C PRO A 411 -5.64 0.87 -7.75
N TRP A 412 -6.50 0.86 -6.73
CA TRP A 412 -6.18 0.32 -5.41
C TRP A 412 -6.54 -1.17 -5.31
N THR A 413 -5.60 -1.97 -4.80
CA THR A 413 -5.83 -3.35 -4.36
C THR A 413 -5.78 -3.43 -2.83
N LEU A 414 -6.88 -3.89 -2.22
CA LEU A 414 -7.07 -3.98 -0.78
C LEU A 414 -6.86 -5.43 -0.34
N SER A 415 -5.65 -5.74 0.09
CA SER A 415 -5.24 -7.09 0.48
C SER A 415 -5.51 -7.40 1.94
N SER A 416 -5.38 -6.42 2.84
CA SER A 416 -5.62 -6.59 4.28
C SER A 416 -5.78 -5.26 5.01
N GLY A 417 -6.28 -5.30 6.24
CA GLY A 417 -6.53 -4.09 7.03
C GLY A 417 -7.59 -3.20 6.38
N ALA A 418 -7.60 -1.90 6.74
CA ALA A 418 -8.59 -0.95 6.25
C ALA A 418 -7.98 0.25 5.52
N LEU A 419 -8.55 0.61 4.38
CA LEU A 419 -8.31 1.90 3.71
C LEU A 419 -9.52 2.79 4.01
N GLN A 420 -9.31 3.86 4.77
CA GLN A 420 -10.37 4.77 5.22
C GLN A 420 -10.40 6.01 4.33
N ILE A 421 -11.59 6.38 3.87
CA ILE A 421 -11.83 7.54 3.00
C ILE A 421 -13.02 8.38 3.51
N SER A 422 -12.97 9.68 3.23
CA SER A 422 -14.06 10.64 3.45
C SER A 422 -14.53 11.29 2.15
N ASN A 423 -13.93 10.94 1.01
CA ASN A 423 -14.27 11.42 -0.33
C ASN A 423 -13.85 10.37 -1.37
N ASP A 424 -14.63 10.18 -2.45
CA ASP A 424 -14.25 9.22 -3.50
C ASP A 424 -12.91 9.59 -4.19
N ASN A 425 -12.60 10.88 -4.33
CA ASN A 425 -11.33 11.35 -4.90
C ASN A 425 -10.12 11.14 -3.96
N ASN A 426 -10.32 10.62 -2.74
CA ASN A 426 -9.21 10.05 -1.98
C ASN A 426 -8.60 8.84 -2.74
N LEU A 427 -9.41 8.11 -3.50
CA LEU A 427 -9.00 6.96 -4.33
C LEU A 427 -8.58 7.37 -5.75
N GLY A 428 -8.30 8.64 -6.00
CA GLY A 428 -7.84 9.14 -7.32
C GLY A 428 -8.94 9.29 -8.37
N ALA A 429 -8.58 9.20 -9.66
CA ALA A 429 -9.54 9.28 -10.76
C ALA A 429 -10.56 8.14 -10.72
N ALA A 430 -11.83 8.41 -11.03
CA ALA A 430 -12.92 7.41 -11.00
C ALA A 430 -12.74 6.22 -11.95
N SER A 431 -11.86 6.33 -12.97
CA SER A 431 -11.45 5.21 -13.82
C SER A 431 -10.49 4.23 -13.14
N GLY A 432 -9.92 4.61 -12.00
CA GLY A 432 -9.15 3.73 -11.12
C GLY A 432 -10.09 2.77 -10.41
N GLY A 433 -10.06 1.50 -10.83
CA GLY A 433 -10.83 0.44 -10.21
C GLY A 433 -10.38 0.14 -8.78
N LEU A 434 -11.23 -0.60 -8.06
CA LEU A 434 -10.97 -1.06 -6.70
C LEU A 434 -11.00 -2.60 -6.67
N THR A 435 -9.90 -3.21 -6.27
CA THR A 435 -9.79 -4.68 -6.16
C THR A 435 -9.72 -5.07 -4.69
N PHE A 436 -10.50 -6.07 -4.27
CA PHE A 436 -10.45 -6.66 -2.94
C PHE A 436 -9.87 -8.07 -3.00
N SER A 437 -8.83 -8.30 -2.23
CA SER A 437 -8.19 -9.61 -2.01
C SER A 437 -8.21 -10.02 -0.53
N GLY A 438 -9.03 -9.37 0.30
CA GLY A 438 -9.18 -9.63 1.73
C GLY A 438 -9.34 -8.37 2.60
N GLY A 439 -9.10 -7.18 2.06
CA GLY A 439 -9.11 -5.93 2.81
C GLY A 439 -10.49 -5.29 3.03
N THR A 440 -10.47 -4.14 3.70
CA THR A 440 -11.65 -3.33 4.03
C THR A 440 -11.55 -1.94 3.41
N LEU A 441 -12.63 -1.46 2.79
CA LEU A 441 -12.83 -0.03 2.52
C LEU A 441 -13.72 0.54 3.64
N GLN A 442 -13.22 1.52 4.37
CA GLN A 442 -14.00 2.25 5.37
C GLN A 442 -14.42 3.61 4.84
N THR A 443 -15.70 3.96 4.98
CA THR A 443 -16.23 5.27 4.59
C THR A 443 -16.76 6.03 5.80
N THR A 444 -16.29 7.27 5.98
CA THR A 444 -16.67 8.11 7.12
C THR A 444 -17.49 9.34 6.74
N ALA A 445 -17.99 9.38 5.51
CA ALA A 445 -18.87 10.40 4.97
C ALA A 445 -19.76 9.78 3.90
N ASP A 446 -20.76 10.53 3.44
CA ASP A 446 -21.56 10.13 2.30
C ASP A 446 -20.70 10.12 1.02
N ILE A 447 -20.68 8.97 0.34
CA ILE A 447 -19.82 8.74 -0.83
C ILE A 447 -20.66 8.08 -1.92
N THR A 448 -20.59 8.63 -3.12
CA THR A 448 -21.06 7.96 -4.35
C THR A 448 -19.84 7.59 -5.18
N SER A 449 -19.72 6.32 -5.54
CA SER A 449 -18.62 5.80 -6.34
C SER A 449 -19.12 5.11 -7.60
N GLY A 450 -18.60 5.58 -8.74
CA GLY A 450 -18.77 4.96 -10.05
C GLY A 450 -17.62 4.04 -10.44
N ARG A 451 -16.80 3.58 -9.50
CA ARG A 451 -15.64 2.73 -9.80
C ARG A 451 -16.08 1.31 -10.11
N THR A 452 -15.34 0.64 -11.00
CA THR A 452 -15.48 -0.83 -11.15
C THR A 452 -14.85 -1.49 -9.93
N ILE A 453 -15.56 -2.47 -9.36
CA ILE A 453 -15.10 -3.18 -8.16
C ILE A 453 -14.95 -4.67 -8.48
N ALA A 454 -13.81 -5.25 -8.11
CA ALA A 454 -13.51 -6.66 -8.26
C ALA A 454 -13.22 -7.31 -6.92
N LEU A 455 -13.98 -8.35 -6.55
CA LEU A 455 -13.78 -9.20 -5.38
C LEU A 455 -12.99 -10.44 -5.83
N THR A 456 -11.66 -10.33 -5.87
CA THR A 456 -10.79 -11.49 -6.19
C THR A 456 -10.61 -12.40 -4.99
N GLY A 457 -10.69 -11.82 -3.79
CA GLY A 457 -10.97 -12.48 -2.51
C GLY A 457 -12.17 -11.81 -1.82
N GLY A 458 -12.40 -12.12 -0.54
CA GLY A 458 -13.45 -11.44 0.23
C GLY A 458 -13.19 -9.93 0.33
N GLY A 459 -14.25 -9.13 0.24
CA GLY A 459 -14.17 -7.67 0.40
C GLY A 459 -15.12 -7.16 1.47
N THR A 460 -14.62 -6.30 2.36
CA THR A 460 -15.45 -5.67 3.39
C THR A 460 -15.66 -4.19 3.10
N PHE A 461 -16.91 -3.75 3.16
CA PHE A 461 -17.30 -2.35 3.14
C PHE A 461 -17.78 -1.96 4.54
N LEU A 462 -17.00 -1.12 5.23
CA LEU A 462 -17.28 -0.63 6.56
C LEU A 462 -17.83 0.80 6.45
N THR A 463 -19.16 0.95 6.52
CA THR A 463 -19.80 2.27 6.47
C THR A 463 -20.09 2.78 7.88
N ASP A 464 -19.50 3.90 8.27
CA ASP A 464 -19.68 4.48 9.60
C ASP A 464 -21.14 4.91 9.84
N VAL A 465 -21.54 5.02 11.11
CA VAL A 465 -22.93 5.34 11.47
C VAL A 465 -23.36 6.68 10.88
N GLY A 466 -24.59 6.73 10.34
CA GLY A 466 -25.13 7.95 9.72
C GLY A 466 -24.54 8.31 8.36
N THR A 467 -23.74 7.43 7.74
CA THR A 467 -23.19 7.63 6.39
C THR A 467 -23.84 6.73 5.35
N ILE A 468 -23.81 7.14 4.09
CA ILE A 468 -24.31 6.39 2.93
C ILE A 468 -23.18 6.18 1.92
N LEU A 469 -22.88 4.91 1.60
CA LEU A 469 -22.03 4.54 0.46
C LEU A 469 -22.90 4.04 -0.70
N THR A 470 -22.96 4.79 -1.79
CA THR A 470 -23.63 4.39 -3.03
C THR A 470 -22.62 3.88 -4.05
N LEU A 471 -22.77 2.62 -4.48
CA LEU A 471 -21.96 1.98 -5.51
C LEU A 471 -22.79 1.80 -6.78
N SER A 472 -22.45 2.59 -7.80
CA SER A 472 -23.28 2.69 -9.02
C SER A 472 -22.87 1.75 -10.14
N ASN A 473 -21.67 1.19 -10.09
CA ASN A 473 -21.17 0.26 -11.08
C ASN A 473 -21.13 -1.18 -10.57
N VAL A 474 -20.90 -2.11 -11.50
CA VAL A 474 -20.87 -3.55 -11.24
C VAL A 474 -19.78 -3.91 -10.24
N ILE A 475 -20.15 -4.67 -9.22
CA ILE A 475 -19.25 -5.47 -8.39
C ILE A 475 -19.17 -6.87 -9.00
N SER A 476 -17.96 -7.35 -9.27
CA SER A 476 -17.67 -8.62 -9.95
C SER A 476 -16.69 -9.47 -9.15
N GLY A 477 -16.46 -10.72 -9.56
CA GLY A 477 -15.42 -11.59 -9.00
C GLY A 477 -15.94 -12.77 -8.17
N ALA A 478 -15.05 -13.67 -7.79
CA ALA A 478 -15.41 -14.90 -7.07
C ALA A 478 -15.53 -14.72 -5.55
N GLY A 479 -15.04 -13.60 -5.01
CA GLY A 479 -15.06 -13.29 -3.60
C GLY A 479 -16.44 -12.91 -3.06
N GLY A 480 -16.61 -13.06 -1.75
CA GLY A 480 -17.82 -12.66 -1.04
C GLY A 480 -17.84 -11.17 -0.68
N LEU A 481 -19.03 -10.59 -0.65
CA LEU A 481 -19.28 -9.21 -0.26
C LEU A 481 -19.68 -9.16 1.22
N THR A 482 -18.95 -8.40 2.03
CA THR A 482 -19.30 -8.16 3.44
C THR A 482 -19.66 -6.70 3.66
N LYS A 483 -20.88 -6.44 4.11
CA LYS A 483 -21.32 -5.13 4.62
C LYS A 483 -21.16 -5.09 6.12
N ALA A 484 -20.41 -4.10 6.61
CA ALA A 484 -20.18 -3.82 8.02
C ALA A 484 -20.46 -2.35 8.36
N GLY A 485 -20.44 -2.04 9.66
CA GLY A 485 -20.67 -0.69 10.18
C GLY A 485 -22.14 -0.27 10.15
N GLY A 486 -22.50 0.71 10.98
CA GLY A 486 -23.90 1.11 11.20
C GLY A 486 -24.52 1.97 10.09
N GLY A 487 -23.76 2.36 9.07
CA GLY A 487 -24.26 3.13 7.91
C GLY A 487 -25.02 2.29 6.88
N THR A 488 -25.40 2.94 5.79
CA THR A 488 -26.12 2.32 4.66
C THR A 488 -25.17 2.13 3.48
N MET A 489 -25.21 0.95 2.85
CA MET A 489 -24.57 0.70 1.57
C MET A 489 -25.65 0.47 0.51
N VAL A 490 -25.66 1.28 -0.54
CA VAL A 490 -26.60 1.20 -1.66
C VAL A 490 -25.90 0.58 -2.86
N LEU A 491 -26.44 -0.52 -3.36
CA LEU A 491 -26.03 -1.17 -4.60
C LEU A 491 -27.00 -0.77 -5.70
N SER A 492 -26.52 -0.02 -6.71
CA SER A 492 -27.31 0.32 -7.89
C SER A 492 -26.77 -0.24 -9.21
N GLY A 493 -25.61 -0.86 -9.20
CA GLY A 493 -25.09 -1.64 -10.33
C GLY A 493 -25.63 -3.09 -10.36
N ALA A 494 -25.81 -3.64 -11.57
CA ALA A 494 -26.13 -5.05 -11.78
C ALA A 494 -24.92 -5.93 -11.46
N ASN A 495 -24.82 -6.38 -10.22
CA ASN A 495 -23.68 -7.11 -9.68
C ASN A 495 -23.58 -8.54 -10.20
N THR A 496 -22.35 -9.03 -10.33
CA THR A 496 -22.00 -10.35 -10.90
C THR A 496 -21.02 -11.15 -10.04
N TYR A 497 -20.72 -10.68 -8.81
CA TYR A 497 -19.91 -11.46 -7.88
C TYR A 497 -20.59 -12.78 -7.51
N THR A 498 -19.84 -13.82 -7.15
CA THR A 498 -20.41 -15.16 -6.89
C THR A 498 -20.19 -15.70 -5.49
N GLY A 499 -19.38 -15.03 -4.65
CA GLY A 499 -19.04 -15.52 -3.31
C GLY A 499 -20.12 -15.34 -2.24
N GLY A 500 -21.31 -14.85 -2.60
CA GLY A 500 -22.41 -14.55 -1.68
C GLY A 500 -22.23 -13.23 -0.91
N THR A 501 -23.17 -12.96 -0.01
CA THR A 501 -23.26 -11.69 0.72
C THR A 501 -23.42 -11.91 2.23
N VAL A 502 -22.70 -11.13 3.03
CA VAL A 502 -22.83 -11.08 4.48
C VAL A 502 -23.14 -9.65 4.92
N ILE A 503 -24.15 -9.48 5.77
CA ILE A 503 -24.54 -8.19 6.35
C ILE A 503 -24.38 -8.30 7.87
N ASN A 504 -23.25 -7.79 8.38
CA ASN A 504 -22.94 -7.86 9.81
C ASN A 504 -23.62 -6.74 10.60
N ASN A 505 -23.81 -5.56 9.99
CA ASN A 505 -24.42 -4.40 10.63
C ASN A 505 -24.89 -3.34 9.61
N GLY A 506 -25.81 -2.49 10.04
CA GLY A 506 -26.41 -1.42 9.25
C GLY A 506 -27.30 -1.96 8.13
N THR A 507 -27.48 -1.15 7.09
CA THR A 507 -28.39 -1.47 5.99
C THR A 507 -27.60 -1.78 4.72
N LEU A 508 -27.88 -2.93 4.08
CA LEU A 508 -27.59 -3.14 2.67
C LEU A 508 -28.86 -2.88 1.87
N GLN A 509 -28.83 -1.88 0.99
CA GLN A 509 -29.94 -1.54 0.11
C GLN A 509 -29.62 -1.94 -1.34
N VAL A 510 -30.54 -2.63 -1.98
CA VAL A 510 -30.54 -2.88 -3.44
C VAL A 510 -31.50 -1.89 -4.09
N GLY A 511 -31.02 -0.97 -4.95
CA GLY A 511 -31.87 0.07 -5.56
C GLY A 511 -31.52 0.47 -6.98
N ASP A 512 -32.49 1.00 -7.73
CA ASP A 512 -32.41 1.49 -9.13
C ASP A 512 -31.38 0.79 -10.05
N GLY A 513 -31.67 -0.45 -10.44
CA GLY A 513 -30.80 -1.26 -11.33
C GLY A 513 -29.85 -2.22 -10.61
N GLY A 514 -29.72 -2.10 -9.28
CA GLY A 514 -28.88 -2.97 -8.45
C GLY A 514 -29.21 -4.46 -8.48
N SER A 515 -28.28 -5.34 -8.10
CA SER A 515 -28.62 -6.74 -7.79
C SER A 515 -27.76 -7.29 -6.66
N ILE A 516 -28.19 -8.41 -6.08
CA ILE A 516 -27.38 -9.25 -5.20
C ILE A 516 -27.36 -10.66 -5.77
N VAL A 517 -26.28 -11.40 -5.53
CA VAL A 517 -26.06 -12.72 -6.13
C VAL A 517 -25.72 -13.74 -5.06
N GLY A 518 -26.30 -14.93 -5.16
CA GLY A 518 -26.06 -16.03 -4.22
C GLY A 518 -26.76 -15.85 -2.88
N ASN A 519 -26.35 -16.66 -1.91
CA ASN A 519 -26.93 -16.66 -0.57
C ASN A 519 -26.56 -15.39 0.21
N VAL A 520 -27.46 -14.99 1.10
CA VAL A 520 -27.27 -13.87 2.03
C VAL A 520 -27.32 -14.37 3.47
N LEU A 521 -26.28 -14.06 4.23
CA LEU A 521 -26.31 -14.09 5.69
C LEU A 521 -26.59 -12.66 6.17
N ASP A 522 -27.80 -12.40 6.62
CA ASP A 522 -28.26 -11.11 7.11
C ASP A 522 -28.44 -11.14 8.63
N ASP A 523 -27.55 -10.45 9.35
CA ASP A 523 -27.65 -10.25 10.79
C ASP A 523 -28.11 -8.82 11.15
N SER A 524 -28.56 -8.03 10.17
CA SER A 524 -29.02 -6.66 10.38
C SER A 524 -30.23 -6.29 9.50
N THR A 525 -30.05 -5.57 8.39
CA THR A 525 -31.16 -5.19 7.51
C THR A 525 -30.78 -5.28 6.04
N LEU A 526 -31.55 -6.08 5.29
CA LEU A 526 -31.54 -6.12 3.83
C LEU A 526 -32.77 -5.40 3.26
N THR A 527 -32.55 -4.33 2.51
CA THR A 527 -33.62 -3.51 1.92
C THR A 527 -33.66 -3.64 0.39
N PHE A 528 -34.84 -3.89 -0.17
CA PHE A 528 -35.13 -3.81 -1.59
C PHE A 528 -35.90 -2.51 -1.89
N ASN A 529 -35.23 -1.54 -2.50
CA ASN A 529 -35.81 -0.26 -2.89
C ASN A 529 -35.68 -0.06 -4.41
N ARG A 530 -36.44 -0.85 -5.16
CA ARG A 530 -36.38 -0.93 -6.62
C ARG A 530 -37.58 -0.32 -7.32
N SER A 531 -37.30 0.24 -8.50
CA SER A 531 -38.27 0.81 -9.44
C SER A 531 -38.65 -0.15 -10.58
N ASP A 532 -38.14 -1.39 -10.56
CA ASP A 532 -38.43 -2.50 -11.46
C ASP A 532 -38.60 -3.81 -10.69
N ALA A 533 -39.03 -4.88 -11.38
CA ALA A 533 -39.20 -6.17 -10.75
C ALA A 533 -37.85 -6.87 -10.50
N LEU A 534 -37.71 -7.53 -9.34
CA LEU A 534 -36.53 -8.32 -8.98
C LEU A 534 -36.94 -9.73 -8.55
N ILE A 535 -36.15 -10.72 -8.96
CA ILE A 535 -36.20 -12.08 -8.44
C ILE A 535 -34.93 -12.33 -7.63
N VAL A 536 -35.09 -12.89 -6.43
CA VAL A 536 -33.99 -13.26 -5.53
C VAL A 536 -34.06 -14.75 -5.24
N ASP A 537 -33.16 -15.49 -5.87
CA ASP A 537 -33.07 -16.95 -5.75
C ASP A 537 -32.24 -17.45 -4.58
N GLY A 538 -31.33 -16.61 -4.08
CA GLY A 538 -30.46 -16.93 -2.96
C GLY A 538 -31.25 -17.18 -1.67
N THR A 539 -30.73 -18.10 -0.84
CA THR A 539 -31.23 -18.27 0.53
C THR A 539 -30.83 -17.07 1.37
N ILE A 540 -31.79 -16.46 2.06
CA ILE A 540 -31.59 -15.41 3.06
C ILE A 540 -31.72 -16.05 4.44
N SER A 541 -30.68 -15.90 5.26
CA SER A 541 -30.53 -16.49 6.60
C SER A 541 -30.04 -15.43 7.60
N GLY A 542 -29.95 -15.77 8.89
CA GLY A 542 -29.43 -14.89 9.94
C GLY A 542 -30.50 -14.24 10.81
N SER A 543 -30.08 -13.35 11.72
CA SER A 543 -31.01 -12.71 12.68
C SER A 543 -31.68 -11.43 12.16
N GLY A 544 -31.28 -10.94 10.98
CA GLY A 544 -31.69 -9.69 10.38
C GLY A 544 -33.11 -9.69 9.81
N ALA A 545 -33.52 -8.50 9.38
CA ALA A 545 -34.84 -8.21 8.83
C ALA A 545 -34.78 -7.87 7.34
N VAL A 546 -35.76 -8.35 6.59
CA VAL A 546 -35.94 -8.02 5.16
C VAL A 546 -36.95 -6.88 5.02
N VAL A 547 -36.60 -5.85 4.24
CA VAL A 547 -37.45 -4.69 4.00
C VAL A 547 -37.76 -4.56 2.51
N GLN A 548 -39.02 -4.62 2.13
CA GLN A 548 -39.50 -4.21 0.82
C GLN A 548 -39.96 -2.75 0.90
N GLN A 549 -39.32 -1.87 0.12
CA GLN A 549 -39.58 -0.44 0.11
C GLN A 549 -39.86 0.11 -1.28
N GLY A 550 -39.32 -0.53 -2.33
CA GLY A 550 -39.48 -0.11 -3.72
C GLY A 550 -40.94 -0.15 -4.18
N SER A 551 -41.26 0.63 -5.21
CA SER A 551 -42.61 0.71 -5.78
C SER A 551 -43.00 -0.53 -6.61
N CYS A 552 -42.02 -1.30 -7.08
CA CYS A 552 -42.22 -2.51 -7.87
C CYS A 552 -42.15 -3.80 -7.04
N SER A 553 -42.20 -4.94 -7.72
CA SER A 553 -42.29 -6.25 -7.08
C SER A 553 -40.92 -6.87 -6.81
N THR A 554 -40.73 -7.43 -5.61
CA THR A 554 -39.63 -8.35 -5.30
C THR A 554 -40.18 -9.76 -5.09
N THR A 555 -39.61 -10.75 -5.76
CA THR A 555 -39.99 -12.16 -5.61
C THR A 555 -38.87 -12.91 -4.91
N LEU A 556 -39.16 -13.48 -3.74
CA LEU A 556 -38.26 -14.36 -3.01
C LEU A 556 -38.60 -15.81 -3.33
N THR A 557 -37.67 -16.55 -3.94
CA THR A 557 -37.87 -17.95 -4.32
C THR A 557 -37.02 -18.91 -3.46
N GLY A 558 -35.97 -18.41 -2.81
CA GLY A 558 -35.11 -19.17 -1.90
C GLY A 558 -35.84 -19.72 -0.66
N LEU A 559 -35.26 -20.76 -0.04
CA LEU A 559 -35.72 -21.28 1.27
C LEU A 559 -35.13 -20.41 2.37
N ASN A 560 -35.90 -19.44 2.85
CA ASN A 560 -35.39 -18.39 3.72
C ASN A 560 -35.62 -18.70 5.19
N SER A 561 -34.60 -18.44 6.02
CA SER A 561 -34.59 -18.75 7.46
C SER A 561 -34.26 -17.55 8.34
N TYR A 562 -34.28 -16.33 7.79
CA TYR A 562 -34.04 -15.12 8.56
C TYR A 562 -35.13 -14.93 9.64
N SER A 563 -34.71 -14.53 10.84
CA SER A 563 -35.60 -14.48 12.01
C SER A 563 -36.06 -13.08 12.41
N GLY A 564 -35.43 -12.01 11.91
CA GLY A 564 -35.77 -10.62 12.27
C GLY A 564 -37.10 -10.13 11.71
N GLY A 565 -37.74 -10.90 10.83
CA GLY A 565 -39.04 -10.59 10.25
C GLY A 565 -38.94 -9.85 8.92
N THR A 566 -40.11 -9.49 8.40
CA THR A 566 -40.25 -8.80 7.12
C THR A 566 -41.06 -7.51 7.30
N VAL A 567 -40.61 -6.42 6.68
CA VAL A 567 -41.36 -5.15 6.62
C VAL A 567 -41.63 -4.79 5.17
N ILE A 568 -42.89 -4.52 4.83
CA ILE A 568 -43.30 -4.09 3.49
C ILE A 568 -43.89 -2.69 3.63
N THR A 569 -43.14 -1.68 3.20
CA THR A 569 -43.56 -0.27 3.25
C THR A 569 -44.03 0.26 1.89
N GLY A 570 -43.70 -0.44 0.80
CA GLY A 570 -44.09 -0.08 -0.56
C GLY A 570 -44.07 -1.28 -1.50
N GLY A 571 -44.67 -1.13 -2.68
CA GLY A 571 -44.65 -2.15 -3.74
C GLY A 571 -45.27 -3.49 -3.32
N THR A 572 -44.80 -4.56 -3.97
CA THR A 572 -45.30 -5.93 -3.72
C THR A 572 -44.16 -6.86 -3.35
N LEU A 573 -44.29 -7.59 -2.24
CA LEU A 573 -43.42 -8.73 -1.94
C LEU A 573 -44.14 -10.03 -2.30
N ILE A 574 -43.51 -10.85 -3.13
CA ILE A 574 -44.03 -12.14 -3.59
C ILE A 574 -43.15 -13.26 -3.03
N GLY A 575 -43.77 -14.30 -2.49
CA GLY A 575 -43.03 -15.48 -2.03
C GLY A 575 -43.92 -16.65 -1.64
N GLN A 576 -43.29 -17.75 -1.25
CA GLN A 576 -43.93 -18.90 -0.62
C GLN A 576 -43.83 -18.81 0.91
N ALA A 577 -44.61 -19.63 1.63
CA ALA A 577 -44.46 -19.74 3.09
C ALA A 577 -43.03 -20.10 3.54
N SER A 578 -42.28 -20.82 2.70
CA SER A 578 -40.87 -21.17 2.92
C SER A 578 -39.88 -20.05 2.56
N SER A 579 -40.32 -18.99 1.90
CA SER A 579 -39.46 -17.94 1.34
C SER A 579 -39.60 -16.60 2.05
N LEU A 580 -40.45 -16.49 3.07
CA LEU A 580 -40.71 -15.23 3.78
C LEU A 580 -40.12 -15.21 5.19
N GLY A 581 -39.13 -16.07 5.46
CA GLY A 581 -38.46 -16.19 6.75
C GLY A 581 -39.35 -16.79 7.84
N THR A 582 -38.86 -16.76 9.08
CA THR A 582 -39.58 -17.32 10.25
C THR A 582 -40.20 -16.25 11.15
N GLY A 583 -39.83 -14.99 10.96
CA GLY A 583 -40.35 -13.85 11.75
C GLY A 583 -41.75 -13.40 11.32
N GLY A 584 -42.30 -12.42 12.04
CA GLY A 584 -43.56 -11.77 11.65
C GLY A 584 -43.39 -10.87 10.42
N ILE A 585 -44.51 -10.53 9.78
CA ILE A 585 -44.58 -9.63 8.63
C ILE A 585 -45.38 -8.39 9.01
N LEU A 586 -44.75 -7.22 8.97
CA LEU A 586 -45.45 -5.93 8.98
C LEU A 586 -45.70 -5.50 7.54
N ASN A 587 -46.96 -5.56 7.11
CA ASN A 587 -47.37 -5.30 5.73
C ASN A 587 -48.20 -4.03 5.64
N ASP A 588 -47.60 -2.96 5.11
CA ASP A 588 -48.27 -1.71 4.72
C ASP A 588 -48.27 -1.48 3.20
N GLY A 589 -47.69 -2.40 2.43
CA GLY A 589 -47.76 -2.44 0.96
C GLY A 589 -48.66 -3.57 0.46
N ALA A 590 -48.11 -4.44 -0.39
CA ALA A 590 -48.78 -5.65 -0.85
C ALA A 590 -47.93 -6.90 -0.57
N LEU A 591 -48.56 -7.92 0.01
CA LEU A 591 -47.97 -9.24 0.23
C LEU A 591 -48.70 -10.28 -0.62
N VAL A 592 -47.95 -11.03 -1.43
CA VAL A 592 -48.48 -12.14 -2.25
C VAL A 592 -47.85 -13.45 -1.81
N PHE A 593 -48.69 -14.39 -1.37
CA PHE A 593 -48.31 -15.79 -1.24
C PHE A 593 -48.60 -16.51 -2.55
N ASP A 594 -47.56 -16.80 -3.33
CA ASP A 594 -47.64 -17.67 -4.51
C ASP A 594 -47.34 -19.10 -4.11
N GLN A 595 -48.39 -19.85 -3.76
CA GLN A 595 -48.25 -21.10 -3.03
C GLN A 595 -48.71 -22.28 -3.91
N PRO A 596 -47.80 -22.95 -4.66
CA PRO A 596 -48.15 -24.05 -5.55
C PRO A 596 -48.50 -25.34 -4.81
N THR A 597 -47.94 -25.55 -3.62
CA THR A 597 -48.13 -26.74 -2.77
C THR A 597 -48.61 -26.36 -1.38
N ASP A 598 -49.26 -27.28 -0.66
CA ASP A 598 -49.77 -27.01 0.68
C ASP A 598 -48.65 -26.60 1.66
N ALA A 599 -48.87 -25.51 2.41
CA ALA A 599 -47.90 -25.02 3.38
C ALA A 599 -48.55 -24.31 4.57
N THR A 600 -47.77 -24.17 5.65
CA THR A 600 -48.15 -23.42 6.85
C THR A 600 -47.18 -22.26 7.05
N PHE A 601 -47.71 -21.06 7.28
CA PHE A 601 -46.94 -19.91 7.71
C PHE A 601 -47.28 -19.57 9.17
N ALA A 602 -46.25 -19.57 10.02
CA ALA A 602 -46.42 -19.43 11.46
C ALA A 602 -46.23 -17.99 11.97
N GLY A 603 -45.57 -17.11 11.19
CA GLY A 603 -45.39 -15.71 11.54
C GLY A 603 -46.71 -14.95 11.63
N SER A 604 -46.76 -13.88 12.44
CA SER A 604 -47.86 -12.91 12.38
C SER A 604 -47.84 -12.16 11.05
N ILE A 605 -49.01 -11.68 10.64
CA ILE A 605 -49.14 -10.75 9.52
C ILE A 605 -49.96 -9.56 10.03
N ASP A 606 -49.30 -8.42 10.16
CA ASP A 606 -49.83 -7.21 10.78
C ASP A 606 -49.74 -6.03 9.79
N GLY A 607 -50.37 -4.90 10.10
CA GLY A 607 -50.35 -3.70 9.25
C GLY A 607 -51.60 -3.48 8.41
N SER A 608 -51.53 -2.52 7.49
CA SER A 608 -52.67 -1.99 6.74
C SER A 608 -52.74 -2.41 5.27
N GLY A 609 -51.70 -3.08 4.78
CA GLY A 609 -51.51 -3.48 3.39
C GLY A 609 -52.42 -4.61 2.92
N SER A 610 -52.32 -4.97 1.64
CA SER A 610 -53.11 -6.05 1.04
C SER A 610 -52.41 -7.41 1.17
N LEU A 611 -53.20 -8.48 1.28
CA LEU A 611 -52.75 -9.86 1.25
C LEU A 611 -53.42 -10.60 0.08
N THR A 612 -52.64 -11.15 -0.83
CA THR A 612 -53.14 -12.01 -1.90
C THR A 612 -52.61 -13.43 -1.75
N LYS A 613 -53.50 -14.42 -1.85
CA LYS A 613 -53.15 -15.84 -1.96
C LYS A 613 -53.40 -16.31 -3.39
N GLN A 614 -52.34 -16.73 -4.06
CA GLN A 614 -52.37 -17.38 -5.38
C GLN A 614 -51.70 -18.76 -5.33
N GLY A 615 -51.71 -19.50 -6.45
CA GLY A 615 -51.24 -20.88 -6.52
C GLY A 615 -52.25 -21.92 -5.99
N LEU A 616 -52.16 -23.16 -6.47
CA LEU A 616 -53.16 -24.21 -6.23
C LEU A 616 -53.14 -24.78 -4.80
N GLY A 617 -52.03 -24.63 -4.07
CA GLY A 617 -51.85 -25.20 -2.73
C GLY A 617 -52.70 -24.50 -1.66
N ASN A 618 -52.96 -25.22 -0.57
CA ASN A 618 -53.58 -24.68 0.63
C ASN A 618 -52.55 -23.93 1.49
N LEU A 619 -52.84 -22.67 1.86
CA LEU A 619 -52.03 -21.91 2.80
C LEU A 619 -52.72 -21.87 4.17
N SER A 620 -52.08 -22.39 5.20
CA SER A 620 -52.54 -22.29 6.60
C SER A 620 -51.76 -21.20 7.34
N LEU A 621 -52.45 -20.13 7.75
CA LEU A 621 -51.90 -19.10 8.61
C LEU A 621 -52.18 -19.44 10.07
N THR A 622 -51.12 -19.65 10.85
CA THR A 622 -51.23 -20.04 12.27
C THR A 622 -50.75 -18.98 13.25
N GLY A 623 -50.06 -17.95 12.77
CA GLY A 623 -49.70 -16.78 13.55
C GLY A 623 -50.91 -15.99 14.01
N THR A 624 -50.75 -15.20 15.09
CA THR A 624 -51.78 -14.24 15.51
C THR A 624 -51.58 -12.97 14.72
N SER A 625 -52.51 -12.65 13.82
CA SER A 625 -52.40 -11.57 12.84
C SER A 625 -53.40 -10.46 13.12
N THR A 626 -52.99 -9.21 12.89
CA THR A 626 -53.80 -7.99 13.03
C THR A 626 -53.98 -7.22 11.73
N LEU A 627 -53.61 -7.81 10.59
CA LEU A 627 -53.80 -7.23 9.25
C LEU A 627 -55.21 -6.65 9.07
N SER A 628 -55.30 -5.35 8.77
CA SER A 628 -56.57 -4.65 8.57
C SER A 628 -56.93 -4.41 7.11
N GLY A 629 -55.99 -4.60 6.18
CA GLY A 629 -56.20 -4.41 4.75
C GLY A 629 -56.93 -5.58 4.07
N PRO A 630 -57.22 -5.46 2.76
CA PRO A 630 -57.98 -6.46 2.03
C PRO A 630 -57.20 -7.78 1.91
N THR A 631 -57.92 -8.89 2.01
CA THR A 631 -57.41 -10.24 1.75
C THR A 631 -58.10 -10.83 0.53
N THR A 632 -57.35 -11.16 -0.51
CA THR A 632 -57.84 -11.75 -1.77
C THR A 632 -57.33 -13.19 -1.90
N VAL A 633 -58.20 -14.12 -2.30
CA VAL A 633 -57.82 -15.50 -2.64
C VAL A 633 -58.13 -15.73 -4.12
N GLU A 634 -57.10 -15.76 -4.94
CA GLU A 634 -57.22 -15.94 -6.40
C GLU A 634 -57.19 -17.42 -6.78
N ALA A 635 -56.45 -18.24 -6.04
CA ALA A 635 -56.39 -19.69 -6.25
C ALA A 635 -56.08 -20.47 -4.96
N GLY A 636 -56.48 -21.74 -4.96
CA GLY A 636 -56.31 -22.66 -3.82
C GLY A 636 -57.22 -22.32 -2.65
N LYS A 637 -56.74 -22.56 -1.43
CA LYS A 637 -57.47 -22.30 -0.18
C LYS A 637 -56.60 -21.53 0.80
N LEU A 638 -57.18 -20.53 1.46
CA LEU A 638 -56.60 -19.87 2.64
C LEU A 638 -57.28 -20.39 3.90
N VAL A 639 -56.50 -20.91 4.85
CA VAL A 639 -56.98 -21.40 6.15
C VAL A 639 -56.46 -20.48 7.24
N VAL A 640 -57.38 -19.90 8.02
CA VAL A 640 -57.07 -19.06 9.18
C VAL A 640 -57.62 -19.72 10.44
N ARG A 641 -56.85 -19.72 11.54
CA ARG A 641 -57.35 -20.17 12.84
C ARG A 641 -57.96 -18.99 13.60
N VAL A 642 -59.27 -19.00 13.78
CA VAL A 642 -59.95 -18.05 14.67
C VAL A 642 -59.90 -18.61 16.09
N ARG A 643 -59.16 -17.97 17.01
CA ARG A 643 -59.37 -18.21 18.45
C ARG A 643 -60.68 -17.53 18.81
N SER A 644 -61.75 -18.33 18.88
CA SER A 644 -63.01 -17.88 19.45
C SER A 644 -62.77 -17.55 20.92
N ALA A 645 -62.76 -16.26 21.28
CA ALA A 645 -62.81 -15.84 22.67
C ALA A 645 -64.07 -16.49 23.27
N ALA A 646 -63.88 -17.44 24.20
CA ALA A 646 -64.97 -18.15 24.82
C ALA A 646 -65.91 -17.15 25.49
N ARG A 647 -67.04 -16.85 24.84
CA ARG A 647 -68.12 -16.06 25.39
C ARG A 647 -68.66 -16.83 26.59
N ARG A 648 -68.22 -16.47 27.81
CA ARG A 648 -68.83 -16.93 29.07
C ARG A 648 -70.30 -16.50 29.06
N ARG A 649 -71.18 -17.36 28.52
CA ARG A 649 -72.62 -17.25 28.77
C ARG A 649 -72.82 -17.58 30.24
N ARG A 650 -73.01 -16.55 31.07
CA ARG A 650 -73.71 -16.71 32.35
C ARG A 650 -75.11 -17.21 31.99
N SER A 651 -75.33 -18.51 32.17
CA SER A 651 -76.66 -19.11 32.07
C SER A 651 -77.48 -18.67 33.28
N THR A 652 -78.44 -17.78 33.04
CA THR A 652 -79.52 -17.50 33.97
C THR A 652 -80.44 -18.71 33.97
N ALA A 653 -80.28 -19.60 34.95
CA ALA A 653 -81.19 -20.72 35.14
C ALA A 653 -82.53 -20.21 35.70
N VAL A 654 -83.57 -20.23 34.87
CA VAL A 654 -84.97 -20.15 35.29
C VAL A 654 -85.27 -21.42 36.10
N ARG A 655 -85.39 -21.29 37.42
CA ARG A 655 -85.88 -22.35 38.30
C ARG A 655 -87.41 -22.32 38.35
N ARG A 656 -88.00 -23.43 37.92
CA ARG A 656 -89.43 -23.77 38.03
C ARG A 656 -89.79 -23.96 39.51
N TRP A 657 -90.98 -23.48 39.88
CA TRP A 657 -91.60 -23.55 41.21
C TRP A 657 -91.77 -24.99 41.74
N ALA A 658 -91.44 -25.17 43.03
CA ALA A 658 -92.12 -26.06 43.96
C ALA A 658 -91.98 -25.46 45.39
N ALA A 659 -93.09 -25.28 46.10
CA ALA A 659 -93.22 -24.66 47.41
C ALA A 659 -93.26 -25.72 48.55
N PRO A 660 -93.51 -25.37 49.84
CA PRO A 660 -92.66 -24.58 50.72
C PRO A 660 -92.41 -25.28 52.09
N ALA A 661 -91.37 -24.88 52.83
CA ALA A 661 -91.33 -25.06 54.29
C ALA A 661 -90.50 -23.97 54.99
N ARG A 662 -91.20 -23.25 55.89
CA ARG A 662 -90.82 -22.56 57.17
C ARG A 662 -89.33 -22.64 57.59
N SER A 663 -88.69 -21.67 58.26
CA SER A 663 -89.07 -20.41 58.93
C SER A 663 -87.79 -19.71 59.44
N ALA A 664 -87.85 -18.37 59.56
CA ALA A 664 -87.14 -17.50 60.53
C ALA A 664 -85.60 -17.40 60.44
N ALA A 665 -84.90 -16.31 60.76
CA ALA A 665 -85.17 -14.87 60.99
C ALA A 665 -83.79 -14.23 61.25
N ARG A 666 -83.67 -12.90 61.02
CA ARG A 666 -82.67 -11.94 61.58
C ARG A 666 -81.19 -12.11 61.17
N SER A 667 -80.34 -11.09 61.21
CA SER A 667 -80.41 -9.62 61.12
C SER A 667 -78.95 -9.13 61.20
N SER A 668 -78.66 -7.98 60.59
CA SER A 668 -77.69 -6.96 61.05
C SER A 668 -76.20 -7.31 61.23
N SER A 669 -75.36 -6.66 60.42
CA SER A 669 -73.99 -6.19 60.74
C SER A 669 -73.94 -5.46 62.09
N PRO A 670 -72.77 -5.24 62.74
CA PRO A 670 -71.87 -4.13 62.35
C PRO A 670 -70.37 -4.30 62.70
N MET A 671 -69.68 -3.17 62.50
CA MET A 671 -68.26 -2.79 62.51
C MET A 671 -67.45 -2.92 63.82
N ALA A 672 -66.14 -2.64 63.66
CA ALA A 672 -65.13 -2.08 64.60
C ALA A 672 -64.23 -3.11 65.32
N ALA A 673 -62.92 -3.21 65.07
CA ALA A 673 -61.76 -2.28 65.18
C ALA A 673 -61.04 -2.34 66.54
N CYS A 674 -59.74 -2.71 66.54
CA CYS A 674 -58.66 -2.20 67.42
C CYS A 674 -57.32 -2.92 67.12
N TRP A 675 -56.28 -2.22 66.60
CA TRP A 675 -55.11 -1.61 67.32
C TRP A 675 -54.04 -2.66 67.71
N ARG A 676 -52.73 -2.57 67.36
CA ARG A 676 -51.74 -1.49 67.61
C ARG A 676 -50.45 -1.59 66.75
N ARG A 677 -49.91 -0.41 66.38
CA ARG A 677 -48.51 0.15 66.37
C ARG A 677 -47.32 -0.84 66.44
N GLY A 678 -46.29 -0.83 65.56
CA GLY A 678 -45.31 0.23 65.18
C GLY A 678 -44.10 0.24 66.16
N PRO A 679 -42.82 0.63 65.82
CA PRO A 679 -42.35 1.44 64.67
C PRO A 679 -40.91 1.19 64.09
N ALA A 680 -40.57 1.97 63.03
CA ALA A 680 -39.32 2.74 62.77
C ALA A 680 -38.13 2.08 62.03
N LEU A 681 -37.78 2.53 60.80
CA LEU A 681 -36.80 3.59 60.39
C LEU A 681 -35.32 3.14 60.57
N ALA A 682 -34.32 3.32 59.69
CA ALA A 682 -34.12 3.86 58.34
C ALA A 682 -32.64 3.50 57.88
N PRO A 683 -31.86 4.24 57.05
CA PRO A 683 -31.29 3.73 55.77
C PRO A 683 -29.75 3.96 55.54
N SER A 684 -29.18 3.54 54.40
CA SER A 684 -28.03 4.18 53.67
C SER A 684 -27.70 3.36 52.38
N ARG A 685 -27.74 3.89 51.14
CA ARG A 685 -26.76 4.73 50.37
C ARG A 685 -25.30 4.24 50.47
N SER A 686 -24.75 3.61 49.44
CA SER A 686 -24.05 4.13 48.23
C SER A 686 -22.54 4.17 48.39
N ASP A 687 -21.75 3.43 47.58
CA ASP A 687 -20.78 4.01 46.63
C ASP A 687 -19.98 2.99 45.81
N ARG A 688 -19.33 3.53 44.78
CA ARG A 688 -18.65 2.99 43.60
C ARG A 688 -17.40 2.10 43.77
N SER A 689 -17.06 1.50 42.63
CA SER A 689 -15.76 1.18 41.99
C SER A 689 -14.98 -0.06 42.41
N ALA A 690 -14.79 -0.98 41.47
CA ALA A 690 -13.60 -1.03 40.60
C ALA A 690 -14.01 -1.50 39.20
#